data_AF-A0A7L4UPQ6-F1
#
_entry.id   AF-A0A7L4UPQ6-F1
#
_cell.length_a   1.000
_cell.length_b   1.000
_cell.length_c   1.000
_cell.angle_alpha   90.00
_cell.angle_beta   90.00
_cell.angle_gamma   90.00
#
_symmetry.space_group_name_H-M   'P 1'
#
loop_
_entity.id
_entity.type
_entity.pdbx_description
1 polymer ?
#
loop_
_entity_poly.entity_id
_entity_poly.type
_entity_poly.pdbx_seq_one_letter_code
_entity_poly.pdbx_strand_id
1 'polypeptide(L)'
;MRQNLLLFLLVLVGTVSVGQTKKSLTHDDYDLWKKIERVQISHTGKLVATTVVTDTKRGDSYLRLYNTETKQFYQFFNGNNPKITFDAKHVVFLEKPSYETKRAERKDEVKKDKKAKDKLFVFNVEKGVLIDSFLNVKGFSIPKKNSDYLLVEHYKKLKPEKDTTENEENEELEEAETDSTSNVKVSQDSVLYKDDIYKNNFAVLYSFVNSRKDTIRNFKKYAWAEEKPVLYYSKTKGKKKGDVGIYKYDFSNRKDIVIDTTEFAYDKIAVSKKGEYMAYLAAPDSTSTDSLKYQLYLYNNDRLTALTDSLGKNLRENWEITGAKKTYFSENTKRLYFYTNPERKYNVDTTLLKDEIPDVDVWHYLDRLIQPEQKSRKSELKNKGYLSYYNLLDGKIINLQDELIDGIILDDEKEQKFVIGYSSQPYELEKSWESPSKRDLYSINTETGERRLIEKGIRSFPYLATSGNYAVYFEPEQANWWSVNLETLTRHNLTASLEVPFYDVEDDRPALDDAYGLGGFDRNGNVLLYDQFDVWRVKLDASVQPENVTKMGRKTNTVYRTLRLDREHRQEASYYKKGLLITAFNKNTKANKLHKLNPNSHKLEEILTPGDMILSGFKKAENAEKIVYRKQNFQTFPDLYLLNDKEEDVRITDANPQQNDFKWGTVELFHWTAFDGKKLDGLLYKPEDFNPNKKYPVMIYFYEKYSDELHNYWTPRPSASIVNMSYLVSNDYIVFIPDIVYKDGKPGESAYNCIVSGAEEISKLPYVDSGNIAIQGQSWGGYQVAYLVTRTNMFKAAMAGAPVSNMTSAYGGIRWQSGLSRQFQYEKTQSRIGKNLWDGFDLYVENSPLFGIPNVETPLLIMHNDNDGAVPYYQGIEMFMGLRRLGRPAWLLVYNNEAHNLKKIKNKQDLSIRMMQFFDHYLKGASAPKWMTKGIPIVDKGKDLGYELDE
;
A
#
# COMPACT_ATOMS: atom_id res chain seq x y z
N MET A 1 -25.18 -24.16 -79.44
CA MET A 1 -25.03 -25.58 -79.03
C MET A 1 -24.30 -25.55 -77.69
N ARG A 2 -24.81 -26.13 -76.60
CA ARG A 2 -24.66 -27.57 -76.24
C ARG A 2 -23.22 -28.06 -76.45
N GLN A 3 -22.52 -28.64 -75.48
CA GLN A 3 -22.81 -28.99 -74.08
C GLN A 3 -21.46 -29.18 -73.37
N ASN A 4 -21.38 -28.87 -72.07
CA ASN A 4 -20.88 -29.83 -71.07
C ASN A 4 -21.28 -29.37 -69.67
N LEU A 5 -22.18 -30.16 -69.09
CA LEU A 5 -22.72 -30.08 -67.73
C LEU A 5 -21.92 -31.06 -66.86
N LEU A 6 -22.06 -30.99 -65.53
CA LEU A 6 -21.27 -31.70 -64.49
C LEU A 6 -19.90 -31.04 -64.26
N LEU A 7 -19.55 -30.54 -63.06
CA LEU A 7 -20.09 -30.80 -61.71
C LEU A 7 -20.56 -29.49 -61.04
N PHE A 8 -21.80 -29.45 -60.54
CA PHE A 8 -22.37 -28.28 -59.84
C PHE A 8 -22.90 -28.73 -58.46
N LEU A 9 -22.00 -29.16 -57.58
CA LEU A 9 -22.32 -29.61 -56.22
C LEU A 9 -21.06 -29.60 -55.33
N LEU A 10 -21.16 -28.99 -54.14
CA LEU A 10 -20.08 -28.69 -53.18
C LEU A 10 -18.97 -27.79 -53.78
N VAL A 11 -18.81 -26.52 -53.40
CA VAL A 11 -18.39 -26.07 -52.06
C VAL A 11 -19.05 -24.71 -51.77
N LEU A 12 -20.07 -24.71 -50.90
CA LEU A 12 -20.59 -23.49 -50.28
C LEU A 12 -20.12 -23.48 -48.81
N VAL A 13 -18.81 -23.38 -48.63
CA VAL A 13 -18.21 -23.10 -47.32
C VAL A 13 -18.52 -21.65 -47.00
N GLY A 14 -19.68 -21.45 -46.36
CA GLY A 14 -19.92 -20.23 -45.64
C GLY A 14 -18.84 -20.10 -44.57
N THR A 15 -17.97 -19.10 -44.71
CA THR A 15 -17.10 -18.65 -43.63
C THR A 15 -17.97 -18.00 -42.56
N VAL A 16 -18.64 -18.85 -41.77
CA VAL A 16 -19.16 -18.44 -40.47
C VAL A 16 -17.96 -18.05 -39.65
N SER A 17 -17.65 -16.76 -39.64
CA SER A 17 -16.72 -16.17 -38.69
C SER A 17 -17.38 -16.34 -37.33
N VAL A 18 -17.05 -17.44 -36.65
CA VAL A 18 -17.43 -17.68 -35.26
C VAL A 18 -16.64 -16.67 -34.44
N GLY A 19 -17.18 -15.46 -34.34
CA GLY A 19 -16.64 -14.42 -33.46
C GLY A 19 -16.58 -15.00 -32.07
N GLN A 20 -15.36 -15.14 -31.54
CA GLN A 20 -15.10 -15.72 -30.24
C GLN A 20 -15.97 -14.99 -29.20
N THR A 21 -16.95 -15.71 -28.64
CA THR A 21 -17.91 -15.10 -27.73
C THR A 21 -17.17 -14.65 -26.47
N LYS A 22 -17.08 -13.34 -26.27
CA LYS A 22 -16.39 -12.76 -25.12
C LYS A 22 -17.02 -13.26 -23.82
N LYS A 23 -16.17 -13.64 -22.86
CA LYS A 23 -16.62 -14.18 -21.58
C LYS A 23 -17.00 -13.08 -20.57
N SER A 24 -17.85 -13.44 -19.63
CA SER A 24 -18.12 -12.64 -18.43
C SER A 24 -16.96 -12.74 -17.43
N LEU A 25 -16.73 -11.69 -16.66
CA LEU A 25 -15.73 -11.65 -15.58
C LEU A 25 -16.14 -12.53 -14.40
N THR A 26 -15.30 -13.47 -13.99
CA THR A 26 -15.42 -14.18 -12.70
C THR A 26 -14.48 -13.59 -11.64
N HIS A 27 -14.62 -14.01 -10.38
CA HIS A 27 -13.66 -13.65 -9.33
C HIS A 27 -12.27 -14.29 -9.51
N ASP A 28 -12.19 -15.40 -10.24
CA ASP A 28 -10.92 -16.07 -10.56
C ASP A 28 -10.16 -15.35 -11.68
N ASP A 29 -10.88 -14.70 -12.61
CA ASP A 29 -10.29 -13.92 -13.69
C ASP A 29 -9.49 -12.70 -13.18
N TYR A 30 -9.73 -12.20 -11.97
CA TYR A 30 -8.99 -11.05 -11.41
C TYR A 30 -7.46 -11.25 -11.40
N ASP A 31 -6.99 -12.50 -11.35
CA ASP A 31 -5.57 -12.84 -11.38
C ASP A 31 -4.91 -12.54 -12.74
N LEU A 32 -5.70 -12.34 -13.80
CA LEU A 32 -5.23 -11.96 -15.14
C LEU A 32 -4.87 -10.47 -15.25
N TRP A 33 -5.55 -9.57 -14.52
CA TRP A 33 -5.32 -8.13 -14.66
C TRP A 33 -3.98 -7.72 -14.09
N LYS A 34 -3.25 -6.93 -14.87
CA LYS A 34 -1.94 -6.41 -14.51
C LYS A 34 -1.99 -4.92 -14.21
N LYS A 35 -1.11 -4.50 -13.30
CA LYS A 35 -0.81 -3.11 -13.01
C LYS A 35 0.67 -2.82 -13.25
N ILE A 36 0.94 -1.60 -13.67
CA ILE A 36 2.29 -1.09 -13.84
C ILE A 36 2.81 -0.63 -12.48
N GLU A 37 3.81 -1.31 -11.93
CA GLU A 37 4.51 -0.98 -10.69
C GLU A 37 5.96 -0.52 -10.96
N ARG A 38 6.60 0.06 -9.94
CA ARG A 38 8.07 0.29 -9.87
C ARG A 38 8.71 1.02 -11.07
N VAL A 39 7.98 1.92 -11.73
CA VAL A 39 8.53 2.78 -12.79
C VAL A 39 9.75 3.55 -12.28
N GLN A 40 10.86 3.41 -13.00
CA GLN A 40 12.13 4.11 -12.84
C GLN A 40 12.52 4.72 -14.19
N ILE A 41 13.17 5.88 -14.15
CA ILE A 41 13.83 6.51 -15.30
C ILE A 41 15.27 6.78 -14.85
N SER A 42 16.26 6.55 -15.71
CA SER A 42 17.66 6.84 -15.40
C SER A 42 17.86 8.34 -15.19
N HIS A 43 18.90 8.72 -14.46
CA HIS A 43 19.28 10.13 -14.29
C HIS A 43 19.46 10.83 -15.66
N THR A 44 20.02 10.15 -16.66
CA THR A 44 20.12 10.61 -18.06
C THR A 44 18.82 10.59 -18.88
N GLY A 45 17.75 9.99 -18.39
CA GLY A 45 16.53 9.75 -19.16
C GLY A 45 16.65 8.75 -20.32
N LYS A 46 17.83 8.18 -20.57
CA LYS A 46 18.10 7.20 -21.63
C LYS A 46 17.37 5.87 -21.44
N LEU A 47 17.07 5.49 -20.20
CA LEU A 47 16.46 4.20 -19.88
C LEU A 47 15.26 4.36 -18.94
N VAL A 48 14.14 3.74 -19.30
CA VAL A 48 12.98 3.55 -18.43
C VAL A 48 12.90 2.06 -18.05
N ALA A 49 12.81 1.76 -16.76
CA ALA A 49 12.60 0.41 -16.25
C ALA A 49 11.26 0.34 -15.50
N THR A 50 10.40 -0.63 -15.83
CA THR A 50 9.09 -0.78 -15.19
C THR A 50 8.77 -2.24 -14.92
N THR A 51 8.15 -2.54 -13.77
CA THR A 51 7.73 -3.91 -13.43
C THR A 51 6.23 -4.00 -13.53
N VAL A 52 5.72 -4.82 -14.45
CA VAL A 52 4.29 -5.09 -14.57
C VAL A 52 3.96 -6.35 -13.78
N VAL A 53 3.00 -6.26 -12.86
CA VAL A 53 2.60 -7.34 -11.93
C VAL A 53 1.10 -7.59 -12.03
N THR A 54 0.62 -8.79 -11.72
CA THR A 54 -0.82 -9.03 -11.54
C THR A 54 -1.35 -8.24 -10.34
N ASP A 55 -2.58 -7.70 -10.41
CA ASP A 55 -3.11 -6.80 -9.38
C ASP A 55 -3.24 -7.52 -8.02
N THR A 56 -3.67 -8.79 -8.08
CA THR A 56 -3.80 -9.72 -6.96
C THR A 56 -2.48 -10.34 -6.50
N LYS A 57 -1.43 -10.26 -7.32
CA LYS A 57 -0.11 -10.93 -7.17
C LYS A 57 -0.12 -12.46 -7.32
N ARG A 58 -1.20 -13.05 -7.84
CA ARG A 58 -1.32 -14.48 -8.15
C ARG A 58 -1.06 -14.74 -9.63
N GLY A 59 0.18 -14.56 -10.07
CA GLY A 59 0.55 -14.79 -11.46
C GLY A 59 1.88 -14.16 -11.82
N ASP A 60 2.33 -14.38 -13.05
CA ASP A 60 3.66 -13.97 -13.47
C ASP A 60 3.73 -12.51 -13.92
N SER A 61 4.73 -11.84 -13.34
CA SER A 61 5.15 -10.47 -13.60
C SER A 61 6.12 -10.41 -14.78
N TYR A 62 6.46 -9.20 -15.23
CA TYR A 62 7.61 -8.98 -16.10
C TYR A 62 8.30 -7.65 -15.81
N LEU A 63 9.61 -7.61 -16.02
CA LEU A 63 10.37 -6.36 -16.13
C LEU A 63 10.39 -5.96 -17.59
N ARG A 64 10.04 -4.70 -17.88
CA ARG A 64 10.23 -4.09 -19.19
C ARG A 64 11.24 -2.96 -19.06
N LEU A 65 12.30 -3.02 -19.86
CA LEU A 65 13.26 -1.94 -20.06
C LEU A 65 12.95 -1.29 -21.41
N TYR A 66 12.98 0.03 -21.48
CA TYR A 66 12.79 0.80 -22.72
C TYR A 66 13.91 1.83 -22.86
N ASN A 67 14.70 1.71 -23.93
CA ASN A 67 15.73 2.68 -24.27
C ASN A 67 15.10 3.83 -25.05
N THR A 68 15.18 5.05 -24.51
CA THR A 68 14.48 6.22 -25.07
C THR A 68 15.20 6.83 -26.26
N GLU A 69 16.44 6.41 -26.55
CA GLU A 69 17.23 6.86 -27.70
C GLU A 69 17.10 5.88 -28.88
N THR A 70 17.29 4.59 -28.63
CA THR A 70 17.18 3.55 -29.69
C THR A 70 15.74 3.10 -29.95
N LYS A 71 14.79 3.49 -29.09
CA LYS A 71 13.38 3.02 -29.06
C LYS A 71 13.21 1.50 -28.86
N GLN A 72 14.30 0.78 -28.55
CA GLN A 72 14.26 -0.65 -28.27
C GLN A 72 13.65 -0.92 -26.89
N PHE A 73 12.92 -2.02 -26.78
CA PHE A 73 12.47 -2.56 -25.50
C PHE A 73 13.00 -3.98 -25.27
N TYR A 74 13.24 -4.31 -24.01
CA TYR A 74 13.63 -5.63 -23.55
C TYR A 74 12.62 -6.06 -22.48
N GLN A 75 12.13 -7.29 -22.55
CA GLN A 75 11.17 -7.83 -21.60
C GLN A 75 11.73 -9.10 -20.95
N PHE A 76 11.76 -9.14 -19.62
CA PHE A 76 12.29 -10.25 -18.84
C PHE A 76 11.15 -10.87 -18.04
N PHE A 77 10.90 -12.15 -18.29
CA PHE A 77 9.93 -12.96 -17.56
C PHE A 77 10.20 -12.89 -16.05
N ASN A 78 9.16 -12.61 -15.26
CA ASN A 78 9.21 -12.46 -13.80
C ASN A 78 10.31 -11.54 -13.22
N GLY A 79 10.86 -10.65 -14.06
CA GLY A 79 11.85 -9.66 -13.66
C GLY A 79 11.27 -8.68 -12.63
N ASN A 80 11.97 -8.51 -11.51
CA ASN A 80 11.51 -7.74 -10.37
C ASN A 80 12.68 -7.08 -9.64
N ASN A 81 12.36 -6.10 -8.79
CA ASN A 81 13.34 -5.29 -8.05
C ASN A 81 14.50 -4.71 -8.90
N PRO A 82 14.24 -4.13 -10.09
CA PRO A 82 15.31 -3.59 -10.93
C PRO A 82 16.06 -2.46 -10.23
N LYS A 83 17.37 -2.43 -10.44
CA LYS A 83 18.30 -1.39 -10.02
C LYS A 83 19.13 -0.97 -11.23
N ILE A 84 18.90 0.25 -11.71
CA ILE A 84 19.75 0.90 -12.71
C ILE A 84 21.02 1.36 -11.98
N THR A 85 22.23 1.08 -12.51
CA THR A 85 23.48 1.60 -11.97
C THR A 85 23.60 3.12 -12.19
N PHE A 86 24.45 3.80 -11.40
CA PHE A 86 24.56 5.26 -11.47
C PHE A 86 25.01 5.77 -12.85
N ASP A 87 25.81 5.00 -13.59
CA ASP A 87 26.23 5.29 -14.97
C ASP A 87 25.15 4.97 -16.03
N ALA A 88 24.00 4.44 -15.62
CA ALA A 88 22.93 3.89 -16.47
C ALA A 88 23.35 2.78 -17.45
N LYS A 89 24.56 2.22 -17.35
CA LYS A 89 25.08 1.17 -18.26
C LYS A 89 24.58 -0.22 -17.91
N HIS A 90 24.19 -0.46 -16.67
CA HIS A 90 23.74 -1.76 -16.20
C HIS A 90 22.39 -1.71 -15.50
N VAL A 91 21.62 -2.79 -15.64
CA VAL A 91 20.44 -3.06 -14.80
C VAL A 91 20.62 -4.39 -14.10
N VAL A 92 20.57 -4.36 -12.77
CA VAL A 92 20.57 -5.55 -11.92
C VAL A 92 19.15 -5.83 -11.47
N PHE A 93 18.63 -7.04 -11.70
CA PHE A 93 17.26 -7.41 -11.34
C PHE A 93 17.16 -8.89 -10.97
N LEU A 94 16.13 -9.23 -10.18
CA LEU A 94 15.80 -10.61 -9.84
C LEU A 94 14.79 -11.19 -10.83
N GLU A 95 14.99 -12.42 -11.29
CA GLU A 95 13.93 -13.24 -11.88
C GLU A 95 13.36 -14.15 -10.80
N LYS A 96 12.04 -14.13 -10.61
CA LYS A 96 11.33 -15.04 -9.71
C LYS A 96 10.97 -16.35 -10.45
N PRO A 97 11.06 -17.53 -9.81
CA PRO A 97 10.38 -18.72 -10.29
C PRO A 97 8.90 -18.43 -10.54
N SER A 98 8.34 -19.10 -11.53
CA SER A 98 6.94 -18.92 -11.94
C SER A 98 5.98 -19.12 -10.77
N TYR A 99 4.83 -18.47 -10.87
CA TYR A 99 3.75 -18.60 -9.91
C TYR A 99 3.34 -20.06 -9.74
N GLU A 100 3.20 -20.82 -10.84
CA GLU A 100 2.85 -22.24 -10.77
C GLU A 100 3.94 -23.10 -10.13
N THR A 101 5.23 -22.90 -10.43
CA THR A 101 6.30 -23.60 -9.70
C THR A 101 6.21 -23.31 -8.21
N LYS A 102 6.05 -22.03 -7.82
CA LYS A 102 5.89 -21.66 -6.41
C LYS A 102 4.62 -22.21 -5.78
N ARG A 103 3.56 -22.45 -6.57
CA ARG A 103 2.26 -22.99 -6.13
C ARG A 103 2.32 -24.51 -5.96
N ALA A 104 2.83 -25.25 -6.95
CA ALA A 104 3.12 -26.68 -6.85
C ALA A 104 4.02 -26.97 -5.64
N GLU A 105 5.13 -26.23 -5.49
CA GLU A 105 6.02 -26.37 -4.34
C GLU A 105 5.38 -26.05 -2.98
N ARG A 106 4.30 -25.26 -2.95
CA ARG A 106 3.51 -25.01 -1.74
C ARG A 106 2.55 -26.18 -1.48
N LYS A 107 1.88 -26.68 -2.50
CA LYS A 107 0.94 -27.81 -2.45
C LYS A 107 1.65 -29.12 -2.09
N ASP A 108 2.76 -29.43 -2.73
CA ASP A 108 3.51 -30.68 -2.57
C ASP A 108 4.49 -30.61 -1.37
N GLU A 109 4.29 -29.63 -0.49
CA GLU A 109 5.07 -29.34 0.72
C GLU A 109 6.60 -29.35 0.53
N VAL A 110 7.07 -29.04 -0.69
CA VAL A 110 8.47 -29.21 -1.10
C VAL A 110 9.41 -28.59 -0.07
N LYS A 111 10.37 -29.38 0.41
CA LYS A 111 11.28 -28.94 1.48
C LYS A 111 11.91 -27.59 1.10
N LYS A 112 11.94 -26.65 2.05
CA LYS A 112 12.29 -25.23 1.81
C LYS A 112 13.62 -25.03 1.11
N ASP A 113 14.56 -25.97 1.22
CA ASP A 113 15.84 -25.97 0.50
C ASP A 113 15.76 -26.50 -0.93
N LYS A 114 14.84 -27.44 -1.24
CA LYS A 114 14.56 -27.91 -2.61
C LYS A 114 13.66 -26.97 -3.45
N LYS A 115 12.86 -26.09 -2.82
CA LYS A 115 12.03 -25.10 -3.54
C LYS A 115 12.85 -24.25 -4.53
N ALA A 116 12.30 -23.90 -5.67
CA ALA A 116 12.88 -23.03 -6.68
C ALA A 116 13.22 -21.65 -6.09
N LYS A 117 14.31 -21.08 -6.57
CA LYS A 117 14.92 -19.87 -6.04
C LYS A 117 14.94 -18.77 -7.08
N ASP A 118 14.89 -17.53 -6.61
CA ASP A 118 15.07 -16.37 -7.47
C ASP A 118 16.48 -16.45 -8.11
N LYS A 119 16.59 -16.02 -9.37
CA LYS A 119 17.86 -15.79 -10.07
C LYS A 119 18.16 -14.29 -10.03
N LEU A 120 19.41 -13.89 -10.14
CA LEU A 120 19.80 -12.49 -10.35
C LEU A 120 20.45 -12.36 -11.71
N PHE A 121 20.11 -11.31 -12.45
CA PHE A 121 20.65 -10.99 -13.76
C PHE A 121 21.34 -9.63 -13.75
N VAL A 122 22.46 -9.54 -14.48
CA VAL A 122 23.14 -8.29 -14.79
C VAL A 122 23.02 -8.05 -16.29
N PHE A 123 22.19 -7.07 -16.66
CA PHE A 123 21.98 -6.66 -18.05
C PHE A 123 22.86 -5.45 -18.38
N ASN A 124 23.56 -5.48 -19.51
CA ASN A 124 24.29 -4.35 -20.06
C ASN A 124 23.44 -3.65 -21.12
N VAL A 125 23.15 -2.37 -20.90
CA VAL A 125 22.20 -1.56 -21.66
C VAL A 125 22.76 -1.13 -23.02
N GLU A 126 24.06 -0.83 -23.09
CA GLU A 126 24.74 -0.41 -24.33
C GLU A 126 24.82 -1.56 -25.34
N LYS A 127 25.09 -2.79 -24.88
CA LYS A 127 25.19 -4.00 -25.71
C LYS A 127 23.85 -4.71 -25.93
N GLY A 128 22.82 -4.39 -25.14
CA GLY A 128 21.52 -5.05 -25.20
C GLY A 128 21.52 -6.52 -24.76
N VAL A 129 22.49 -6.95 -23.95
CA VAL A 129 22.67 -8.37 -23.55
C VAL A 129 22.81 -8.56 -22.05
N LEU A 130 22.44 -9.75 -21.57
CA LEU A 130 22.81 -10.23 -20.24
C LEU A 130 24.31 -10.54 -20.23
N ILE A 131 25.04 -9.95 -19.27
CA ILE A 131 26.51 -10.13 -19.14
C ILE A 131 26.89 -11.05 -17.98
N ASP A 132 26.00 -11.25 -17.00
CA ASP A 132 26.20 -12.20 -15.91
C ASP A 132 24.86 -12.68 -15.33
N SER A 133 24.87 -13.84 -14.69
CA SER A 133 23.71 -14.37 -13.96
C SER A 133 24.13 -15.17 -12.73
N PHE A 134 23.29 -15.13 -11.71
CA PHE A 134 23.49 -15.84 -10.44
C PHE A 134 22.25 -16.68 -10.16
N LEU A 135 22.46 -17.99 -9.98
CA LEU A 135 21.40 -18.95 -9.64
C LEU A 135 21.28 -19.12 -8.13
N ASN A 136 20.12 -19.57 -7.66
CA ASN A 136 19.86 -19.84 -6.24
C ASN A 136 20.04 -18.63 -5.31
N VAL A 137 19.56 -17.46 -5.74
CA VAL A 137 19.70 -16.19 -5.04
C VAL A 137 18.63 -16.03 -3.96
N LYS A 138 19.08 -15.59 -2.78
CA LYS A 138 18.28 -15.25 -1.60
C LYS A 138 18.01 -13.75 -1.48
N GLY A 139 18.91 -12.93 -2.01
CA GLY A 139 18.85 -11.47 -1.98
C GLY A 139 20.10 -10.86 -2.61
N PHE A 140 20.07 -9.54 -2.83
CA PHE A 140 21.25 -8.80 -3.30
C PHE A 140 21.29 -7.39 -2.72
N SER A 141 22.49 -6.81 -2.62
CA SER A 141 22.70 -5.43 -2.20
C SER A 141 23.83 -4.77 -2.99
N ILE A 142 23.63 -3.51 -3.37
CA ILE A 142 24.63 -2.61 -3.95
C ILE A 142 24.81 -1.45 -2.95
N PRO A 143 26.03 -1.01 -2.60
CA PRO A 143 26.26 0.10 -1.67
C PRO A 143 25.68 1.43 -2.20
N LYS A 144 25.16 2.28 -1.30
CA LYS A 144 24.49 3.55 -1.67
C LYS A 144 25.38 4.53 -2.44
N LYS A 145 26.69 4.58 -2.13
CA LYS A 145 27.65 5.58 -2.64
C LYS A 145 28.84 4.99 -3.41
N ASN A 146 28.94 3.67 -3.51
CA ASN A 146 29.99 2.98 -4.26
C ASN A 146 29.35 1.86 -5.07
N SER A 147 29.26 2.04 -6.38
CA SER A 147 28.65 1.09 -7.32
C SER A 147 29.60 -0.01 -7.82
N ASP A 148 30.83 -0.08 -7.32
CA ASP A 148 31.86 -1.00 -7.85
C ASP A 148 31.63 -2.45 -7.42
N TYR A 149 30.78 -2.68 -6.41
CA TYR A 149 30.52 -3.98 -5.81
C TYR A 149 29.03 -4.32 -5.67
N LEU A 150 28.73 -5.61 -5.81
CA LEU A 150 27.43 -6.24 -5.63
C LEU A 150 27.60 -7.45 -4.70
N LEU A 151 26.90 -7.48 -3.58
CA LEU A 151 26.80 -8.69 -2.75
C LEU A 151 25.55 -9.47 -3.17
N VAL A 152 25.75 -10.72 -3.55
CA VAL A 152 24.67 -11.68 -3.89
C VAL A 152 24.63 -12.75 -2.79
N GLU A 153 23.51 -12.86 -2.10
CA GLU A 153 23.27 -13.96 -1.16
C GLU A 153 22.75 -15.18 -1.90
N HIS A 154 23.30 -16.36 -1.62
CA HIS A 154 22.87 -17.62 -2.22
C HIS A 154 22.38 -18.64 -1.18
N TYR A 155 21.42 -19.46 -1.58
CA TYR A 155 21.11 -20.71 -0.90
C TYR A 155 22.23 -21.75 -1.12
N LYS A 156 22.35 -22.72 -0.20
CA LYS A 156 23.27 -23.87 -0.37
C LYS A 156 23.07 -24.54 -1.74
N LYS A 157 24.15 -25.00 -2.38
CA LYS A 157 24.02 -25.87 -3.56
C LYS A 157 23.47 -27.24 -3.14
N LEU A 158 22.69 -27.87 -4.00
CA LEU A 158 22.34 -29.29 -3.84
C LEU A 158 23.51 -30.14 -4.35
N LYS A 159 23.82 -31.26 -3.68
CA LYS A 159 24.77 -32.23 -4.23
C LYS A 159 24.18 -32.84 -5.50
N PRO A 160 24.97 -33.12 -6.55
CA PRO A 160 24.51 -34.03 -7.59
C PRO A 160 24.17 -35.38 -6.94
N GLU A 161 23.07 -35.97 -7.37
CA GLU A 161 22.76 -37.36 -7.04
C GLU A 161 23.78 -38.26 -7.75
N LYS A 162 24.16 -39.38 -7.14
CA LYS A 162 25.03 -40.35 -7.80
C LYS A 162 24.15 -41.14 -8.76
N ASP A 163 24.42 -41.07 -10.05
CA ASP A 163 23.83 -42.02 -10.99
C ASP A 163 24.16 -43.44 -10.57
N THR A 164 23.12 -44.29 -10.56
CA THR A 164 23.21 -45.73 -10.33
C THR A 164 22.58 -46.46 -11.49
N THR A 165 23.11 -46.19 -12.69
CA THR A 165 22.83 -46.88 -13.96
C THR A 165 24.06 -46.80 -14.85
N GLU A 166 25.07 -47.62 -14.56
CA GLU A 166 25.94 -48.16 -15.61
C GLU A 166 25.26 -49.44 -16.14
N ASN A 167 25.30 -49.64 -17.46
CA ASN A 167 24.53 -50.61 -18.26
C ASN A 167 23.03 -50.21 -18.34
N GLU A 168 22.46 -49.85 -19.49
CA GLU A 168 22.49 -50.58 -20.78
C GLU A 168 22.47 -49.65 -22.01
N GLU A 169 22.83 -50.24 -23.16
CA GLU A 169 22.54 -49.83 -24.55
C GLU A 169 23.10 -48.49 -25.09
N ASN A 170 24.22 -48.61 -25.83
CA ASN A 170 24.41 -47.83 -27.05
C ASN A 170 23.49 -48.42 -28.12
N GLU A 171 22.61 -47.61 -28.75
CA GLU A 171 22.47 -47.49 -30.20
C GLU A 171 21.40 -46.43 -30.56
N GLU A 172 21.54 -45.85 -31.76
CA GLU A 172 20.58 -44.96 -32.46
C GLU A 172 20.07 -43.69 -31.74
N LEU A 173 20.60 -42.53 -32.15
CA LEU A 173 19.87 -41.60 -33.03
C LEU A 173 20.78 -40.43 -33.47
N GLU A 174 21.20 -40.46 -34.74
CA GLU A 174 21.75 -39.30 -35.45
C GLU A 174 20.63 -38.39 -35.99
N GLU A 175 21.03 -37.20 -36.45
CA GLU A 175 20.28 -36.24 -37.29
C GLU A 175 19.04 -35.54 -36.68
N ALA A 176 19.26 -34.31 -36.18
CA ALA A 176 18.62 -33.10 -36.74
C ALA A 176 19.18 -31.80 -36.12
N GLU A 177 20.41 -31.40 -36.50
CA GLU A 177 20.85 -30.00 -36.32
C GLU A 177 20.36 -29.13 -37.48
N THR A 178 19.42 -28.21 -37.22
CA THR A 178 19.30 -26.90 -37.92
C THR A 178 18.21 -26.06 -37.25
N ASP A 179 18.58 -25.10 -36.41
CA ASP A 179 18.63 -23.67 -36.80
C ASP A 179 19.35 -22.85 -35.72
N SER A 180 19.71 -21.61 -36.06
CA SER A 180 20.74 -20.82 -35.42
C SER A 180 20.20 -19.65 -34.58
N THR A 181 21.10 -19.09 -33.75
CA THR A 181 21.00 -17.79 -33.03
C THR A 181 20.43 -17.76 -31.59
N SER A 182 21.26 -18.16 -30.62
CA SER A 182 21.54 -17.32 -29.42
C SER A 182 22.72 -17.85 -28.59
N ASN A 183 23.95 -17.55 -29.03
CA ASN A 183 25.17 -17.93 -28.31
C ASN A 183 25.39 -17.08 -27.03
N VAL A 184 24.65 -17.36 -25.97
CA VAL A 184 25.05 -17.04 -24.60
C VAL A 184 25.94 -18.17 -24.10
N LYS A 185 27.25 -17.94 -24.03
CA LYS A 185 28.17 -18.86 -23.33
C LYS A 185 27.80 -18.93 -21.85
N VAL A 186 27.04 -19.97 -21.48
CA VAL A 186 26.89 -20.39 -20.09
C VAL A 186 28.28 -20.83 -19.61
N SER A 187 28.93 -20.03 -18.79
CA SER A 187 30.18 -20.42 -18.14
C SER A 187 29.87 -21.45 -17.06
N GLN A 188 29.83 -22.73 -17.44
CA GLN A 188 29.99 -23.83 -16.49
C GLN A 188 31.43 -23.77 -15.94
N ASP A 189 31.62 -22.96 -14.90
CA ASP A 189 32.81 -23.02 -14.05
C ASP A 189 32.83 -24.37 -13.32
N SER A 190 33.37 -25.39 -13.98
CA SER A 190 33.68 -26.72 -13.45
C SER A 190 34.91 -26.69 -12.52
N VAL A 191 35.06 -25.61 -11.74
CA VAL A 191 35.98 -25.57 -10.61
C VAL A 191 35.38 -26.45 -9.51
N LEU A 192 36.03 -27.58 -9.22
CA LEU A 192 35.68 -28.51 -8.13
C LEU A 192 35.49 -27.78 -6.79
N TYR A 193 34.24 -27.42 -6.50
CA TYR A 193 33.89 -26.72 -5.27
C TYR A 193 34.05 -27.66 -4.07
N LYS A 194 35.04 -27.38 -3.21
CA LYS A 194 35.19 -28.05 -1.90
C LYS A 194 33.83 -28.09 -1.16
N ASP A 195 33.48 -29.28 -0.68
CA ASP A 195 32.20 -29.75 -0.07
C ASP A 195 31.26 -28.76 0.65
N ASP A 196 31.74 -27.64 1.19
CA ASP A 196 31.02 -26.87 2.21
C ASP A 196 29.88 -26.02 1.66
N ILE A 197 29.95 -25.57 0.40
CA ILE A 197 28.85 -24.84 -0.25
C ILE A 197 27.62 -25.72 -0.53
N TYR A 198 27.78 -27.04 -0.46
CA TYR A 198 26.68 -28.01 -0.54
C TYR A 198 25.99 -28.24 0.82
N LYS A 199 26.58 -27.75 1.90
CA LYS A 199 26.06 -27.90 3.27
C LYS A 199 25.32 -26.65 3.74
N ASN A 200 25.87 -25.48 3.44
CA ASN A 200 25.38 -24.20 3.95
C ASN A 200 25.19 -23.17 2.84
N ASN A 201 24.37 -22.15 3.13
CA ASN A 201 24.26 -20.95 2.31
C ASN A 201 25.62 -20.26 2.15
N PHE A 202 25.76 -19.45 1.11
CA PHE A 202 26.98 -18.70 0.82
C PHE A 202 26.64 -17.32 0.27
N ALA A 203 27.62 -16.44 0.12
CA ALA A 203 27.46 -15.18 -0.60
C ALA A 203 28.59 -15.02 -1.63
N VAL A 204 28.32 -14.26 -2.68
CA VAL A 204 29.30 -13.86 -3.69
C VAL A 204 29.39 -12.34 -3.69
N LEU A 205 30.61 -11.84 -3.50
CA LEU A 205 30.95 -10.43 -3.68
C LEU A 205 31.47 -10.27 -5.12
N TYR A 206 30.65 -9.67 -5.98
CA TYR A 206 30.95 -9.39 -7.39
C TYR A 206 31.46 -7.96 -7.55
N SER A 207 32.45 -7.73 -8.42
CA SER A 207 32.89 -6.39 -8.81
C SER A 207 32.52 -6.05 -10.25
N PHE A 208 31.87 -4.89 -10.46
CA PHE A 208 31.50 -4.42 -11.80
C PHE A 208 32.70 -3.94 -12.64
N VAL A 209 33.81 -3.58 -12.00
CA VAL A 209 35.00 -3.02 -12.68
C VAL A 209 35.75 -4.07 -13.49
N ASN A 210 35.74 -5.33 -13.03
CA ASN A 210 36.58 -6.41 -13.59
C ASN A 210 35.91 -7.80 -13.54
N SER A 211 34.60 -7.86 -13.27
CA SER A 211 33.78 -9.07 -13.17
C SER A 211 34.27 -10.13 -12.17
N ARG A 212 35.19 -9.79 -11.23
CA ARG A 212 35.71 -10.73 -10.23
C ARG A 212 34.63 -11.11 -9.22
N LYS A 213 34.70 -12.36 -8.73
CA LYS A 213 33.75 -12.97 -7.79
C LYS A 213 34.49 -13.58 -6.59
N ASP A 214 34.30 -13.01 -5.40
CA ASP A 214 34.81 -13.56 -4.14
C ASP A 214 33.71 -14.32 -3.38
N THR A 215 33.94 -15.59 -3.01
CA THR A 215 32.91 -16.47 -2.41
C THR A 215 33.07 -16.60 -0.90
N ILE A 216 32.10 -16.08 -0.15
CA ILE A 216 32.01 -16.18 1.31
C ILE A 216 31.17 -17.42 1.68
N ARG A 217 31.80 -18.44 2.27
CA ARG A 217 31.17 -19.74 2.57
C ARG A 217 30.46 -19.74 3.93
N ASN A 218 29.49 -20.64 4.06
CA ASN A 218 28.67 -20.86 5.26
C ASN A 218 27.83 -19.65 5.73
N PHE A 219 27.64 -18.65 4.87
CA PHE A 219 27.03 -17.36 5.16
C PHE A 219 25.58 -17.42 5.68
N LYS A 220 25.29 -16.72 6.79
CA LYS A 220 23.97 -16.73 7.46
C LYS A 220 23.26 -15.36 7.42
N LYS A 221 23.90 -14.33 8.00
CA LYS A 221 23.43 -12.94 8.14
C LYS A 221 24.62 -11.98 8.02
N TYR A 222 24.38 -10.73 7.61
CA TYR A 222 25.42 -9.72 7.43
C TYR A 222 24.93 -8.31 7.79
N ALA A 223 25.88 -7.41 7.93
CA ALA A 223 25.68 -5.96 7.97
C ALA A 223 26.89 -5.25 7.35
N TRP A 224 26.62 -4.20 6.58
CA TRP A 224 27.61 -3.29 6.01
C TRP A 224 27.80 -2.07 6.92
N ALA A 225 29.02 -1.54 6.97
CA ALA A 225 29.22 -0.12 7.28
C ALA A 225 28.71 0.75 6.12
N GLU A 226 28.23 1.97 6.40
CA GLU A 226 27.69 2.85 5.35
C GLU A 226 28.76 3.62 4.58
N GLU A 227 29.87 3.97 5.26
CA GLU A 227 30.90 4.88 4.73
C GLU A 227 32.14 4.18 4.17
N LYS A 228 32.35 2.90 4.52
CA LYS A 228 33.55 2.14 4.17
C LYS A 228 33.17 0.72 3.70
N PRO A 229 33.98 0.07 2.84
CA PRO A 229 33.83 -1.35 2.53
C PRO A 229 34.23 -2.18 3.75
N VAL A 230 33.32 -2.28 4.72
CA VAL A 230 33.46 -3.13 5.91
C VAL A 230 32.20 -3.99 6.00
N LEU A 231 32.40 -5.30 5.90
CA LEU A 231 31.34 -6.31 5.91
C LEU A 231 31.56 -7.22 7.11
N TYR A 232 30.63 -7.15 8.07
CA TYR A 232 30.53 -8.14 9.14
C TYR A 232 29.44 -9.14 8.81
N TYR A 233 29.66 -10.41 9.10
CA TYR A 233 28.72 -11.46 8.77
C TYR A 233 28.87 -12.69 9.69
N SER A 234 27.86 -13.54 9.72
CA SER A 234 27.84 -14.79 10.50
C SER A 234 27.94 -16.02 9.61
N LYS A 235 28.51 -17.11 10.15
CA LYS A 235 28.53 -18.44 9.51
C LYS A 235 27.73 -19.50 10.28
N THR A 236 27.26 -20.52 9.57
CA THR A 236 26.66 -21.76 10.11
C THR A 236 27.63 -22.96 10.02
N LYS A 237 27.26 -24.06 10.70
CA LYS A 237 28.11 -25.21 11.03
C LYS A 237 28.83 -25.82 9.82
N GLY A 238 30.16 -25.77 9.83
CA GLY A 238 31.04 -26.39 8.83
C GLY A 238 31.69 -27.70 9.32
N LYS A 239 32.85 -28.06 8.76
CA LYS A 239 33.59 -29.29 9.07
C LYS A 239 34.55 -29.14 10.26
N LYS A 240 34.94 -27.93 10.65
CA LYS A 240 35.88 -27.66 11.76
C LYS A 240 35.14 -27.18 13.02
N LYS A 241 35.73 -27.48 14.18
CA LYS A 241 35.36 -26.84 15.46
C LYS A 241 35.70 -25.34 15.33
N GLY A 242 34.70 -24.47 15.46
CA GLY A 242 34.84 -23.02 15.21
C GLY A 242 34.33 -22.50 13.84
N ASP A 243 33.53 -23.28 13.10
CA ASP A 243 32.93 -22.80 11.82
C ASP A 243 31.57 -22.08 11.98
N VAL A 244 30.91 -22.19 13.14
CA VAL A 244 29.76 -21.34 13.51
C VAL A 244 30.32 -20.11 14.19
N GLY A 245 29.91 -18.90 13.79
CA GLY A 245 30.53 -17.71 14.36
C GLY A 245 30.17 -16.39 13.70
N ILE A 246 30.84 -15.33 14.15
CA ILE A 246 30.85 -13.99 13.57
C ILE A 246 32.23 -13.72 12.95
N TYR A 247 32.25 -13.04 11.80
CA TYR A 247 33.44 -12.79 10.97
C TYR A 247 33.40 -11.37 10.39
N LYS A 248 34.57 -10.86 10.02
CA LYS A 248 34.77 -9.60 9.27
C LYS A 248 35.53 -9.90 7.98
N TYR A 249 35.10 -9.34 6.85
CA TYR A 249 35.80 -9.51 5.57
C TYR A 249 36.88 -8.43 5.39
N ASP A 250 38.11 -8.86 5.08
CA ASP A 250 39.23 -7.99 4.71
C ASP A 250 39.28 -7.84 3.19
N PHE A 251 39.00 -6.63 2.69
CA PHE A 251 38.98 -6.32 1.26
C PHE A 251 40.38 -6.18 0.65
N SER A 252 41.40 -5.86 1.46
CA SER A 252 42.78 -5.71 1.00
C SER A 252 43.45 -7.08 0.85
N ASN A 253 43.29 -7.95 1.84
CA ASN A 253 43.91 -9.28 1.86
C ASN A 253 42.99 -10.40 1.35
N ARG A 254 41.71 -10.09 1.06
CA ARG A 254 40.67 -11.01 0.56
C ARG A 254 40.49 -12.25 1.44
N LYS A 255 40.40 -12.04 2.76
CA LYS A 255 40.35 -13.09 3.79
C LYS A 255 39.33 -12.78 4.88
N ASP A 256 38.95 -13.83 5.61
CA ASP A 256 38.05 -13.75 6.76
C ASP A 256 38.84 -13.55 8.06
N ILE A 257 38.45 -12.56 8.86
CA ILE A 257 38.89 -12.37 10.24
C ILE A 257 37.80 -12.96 11.16
N VAL A 258 38.19 -13.83 12.08
CA VAL A 258 37.27 -14.52 13.02
C VAL A 258 37.04 -13.63 14.25
N ILE A 259 35.79 -13.43 14.64
CA ILE A 259 35.41 -12.56 15.76
C ILE A 259 34.93 -13.36 16.98
N ASP A 260 33.99 -14.27 16.76
CA ASP A 260 33.52 -15.19 17.79
C ASP A 260 33.08 -16.50 17.15
N THR A 261 33.23 -17.61 17.87
CA THR A 261 32.80 -18.96 17.46
C THR A 261 32.34 -19.86 18.62
N THR A 262 32.10 -19.30 19.81
CA THR A 262 31.83 -20.07 21.04
C THR A 262 30.36 -20.46 21.25
N GLU A 263 29.42 -19.70 20.69
CA GLU A 263 27.98 -19.82 20.99
C GLU A 263 27.24 -20.79 20.05
N PHE A 264 26.12 -21.34 20.51
CA PHE A 264 25.30 -22.27 19.71
C PHE A 264 24.66 -21.60 18.48
N ALA A 265 24.15 -20.37 18.60
CA ALA A 265 23.52 -19.68 17.46
C ALA A 265 23.59 -18.14 17.53
N TYR A 266 23.93 -17.51 16.40
CA TYR A 266 24.05 -16.05 16.24
C TYR A 266 22.89 -15.40 15.46
N ASP A 267 22.47 -14.18 15.85
CA ASP A 267 21.41 -13.37 15.24
C ASP A 267 21.64 -11.83 15.37
N LYS A 268 20.81 -11.03 14.70
CA LYS A 268 20.69 -9.56 14.83
C LYS A 268 22.00 -8.75 14.78
N ILE A 269 22.90 -9.07 13.86
CA ILE A 269 24.12 -8.29 13.63
C ILE A 269 23.78 -6.82 13.34
N ALA A 270 24.33 -5.92 14.15
CA ALA A 270 24.37 -4.48 13.98
C ALA A 270 25.83 -4.06 13.80
N VAL A 271 26.08 -3.04 12.97
CA VAL A 271 27.41 -2.49 12.67
C VAL A 271 27.30 -0.97 12.72
N SER A 272 28.31 -0.30 13.26
CA SER A 272 28.34 1.16 13.27
C SER A 272 28.63 1.76 11.90
N LYS A 273 28.28 3.03 11.68
CA LYS A 273 28.38 3.72 10.39
C LYS A 273 29.76 3.61 9.72
N LYS A 274 30.82 3.69 10.54
CA LYS A 274 32.25 3.56 10.15
C LYS A 274 32.80 2.13 10.21
N GLY A 275 32.06 1.19 10.79
CA GLY A 275 32.47 -0.22 10.96
C GLY A 275 33.40 -0.49 12.13
N GLU A 276 33.43 0.39 13.14
CA GLU A 276 34.35 0.34 14.29
C GLU A 276 33.79 -0.51 15.45
N TYR A 277 32.46 -0.55 15.59
CA TYR A 277 31.75 -1.36 16.58
C TYR A 277 30.75 -2.28 15.88
N MET A 278 30.57 -3.47 16.44
CA MET A 278 29.63 -4.48 15.96
C MET A 278 28.98 -5.18 17.15
N ALA A 279 27.70 -5.48 17.06
CA ALA A 279 26.93 -6.12 18.13
C ALA A 279 25.97 -7.15 17.57
N TYR A 280 25.62 -8.17 18.35
CA TYR A 280 24.77 -9.27 17.92
C TYR A 280 24.08 -9.94 19.10
N LEU A 281 23.03 -10.72 18.81
CA LEU A 281 22.44 -11.64 19.79
C LEU A 281 23.01 -13.04 19.58
N ALA A 282 23.24 -13.78 20.65
CA ALA A 282 23.61 -15.20 20.57
C ALA A 282 22.85 -16.06 21.59
N ALA A 283 22.55 -17.30 21.23
CA ALA A 283 22.00 -18.29 22.15
C ALA A 283 23.13 -19.28 22.52
N PRO A 284 23.35 -19.59 23.82
CA PRO A 284 24.43 -20.47 24.25
C PRO A 284 24.13 -21.95 24.00
N ASP A 285 22.85 -22.35 24.00
CA ASP A 285 22.41 -23.72 23.77
C ASP A 285 21.07 -23.80 23.01
N SER A 286 20.57 -25.04 22.83
CA SER A 286 19.33 -25.37 22.12
C SER A 286 18.25 -26.02 22.99
N THR A 287 18.35 -25.91 24.32
CA THR A 287 17.55 -26.70 25.28
C THR A 287 16.09 -26.25 25.39
N SER A 288 15.78 -25.04 24.94
CA SER A 288 14.45 -24.45 25.02
C SER A 288 13.54 -25.00 23.90
N THR A 289 12.46 -25.69 24.28
CA THR A 289 11.62 -26.49 23.36
C THR A 289 10.81 -25.68 22.35
N ASP A 290 10.52 -24.41 22.63
CA ASP A 290 9.57 -23.60 21.85
C ASP A 290 10.22 -22.34 21.22
N SER A 291 11.29 -21.79 21.81
CA SER A 291 12.09 -20.68 21.27
C SER A 291 13.46 -20.55 21.93
N LEU A 292 14.49 -20.15 21.18
CA LEU A 292 15.85 -19.93 21.73
C LEU A 292 15.90 -18.74 22.70
N LYS A 293 16.56 -18.91 23.86
CA LYS A 293 16.92 -17.82 24.77
C LYS A 293 18.19 -17.12 24.30
N TYR A 294 18.16 -15.79 24.21
CA TYR A 294 19.25 -14.97 23.66
C TYR A 294 19.98 -14.14 24.73
N GLN A 295 21.28 -13.97 24.51
CA GLN A 295 22.22 -13.07 25.17
C GLN A 295 22.64 -11.97 24.18
N LEU A 296 23.08 -10.80 24.66
CA LEU A 296 23.59 -9.69 23.85
C LEU A 296 25.12 -9.59 23.94
N TYR A 297 25.78 -9.45 22.79
CA TYR A 297 27.24 -9.35 22.66
C TYR A 297 27.68 -8.09 21.90
N LEU A 298 28.88 -7.60 22.23
CA LEU A 298 29.52 -6.43 21.65
C LEU A 298 30.99 -6.73 21.28
N TYR A 299 31.43 -6.23 20.13
CA TYR A 299 32.81 -6.29 19.65
C TYR A 299 33.32 -4.92 19.20
N ASN A 300 34.51 -4.55 19.66
CA ASN A 300 35.27 -3.36 19.26
C ASN A 300 36.76 -3.55 19.59
N ASN A 301 37.66 -2.89 18.86
CA ASN A 301 39.12 -2.93 19.10
C ASN A 301 39.68 -4.36 19.33
N ASP A 302 39.22 -5.31 18.52
CA ASP A 302 39.58 -6.74 18.57
C ASP A 302 39.29 -7.45 19.91
N ARG A 303 38.38 -6.88 20.71
CA ARG A 303 37.86 -7.42 21.96
C ARG A 303 36.36 -7.73 21.84
N LEU A 304 35.96 -8.89 22.35
CA LEU A 304 34.55 -9.31 22.48
C LEU A 304 34.10 -9.22 23.96
N THR A 305 32.86 -8.80 24.20
CA THR A 305 32.27 -8.70 25.54
C THR A 305 30.80 -9.15 25.52
N ALA A 306 30.41 -10.03 26.45
CA ALA A 306 29.01 -10.39 26.72
C ALA A 306 28.37 -9.35 27.64
N LEU A 307 27.17 -8.87 27.31
CA LEU A 307 26.49 -7.78 28.01
C LEU A 307 25.35 -8.28 28.94
N THR A 308 24.79 -9.45 28.63
CA THR A 308 23.71 -10.13 29.39
C THR A 308 23.96 -11.64 29.38
N ASP A 309 23.30 -12.39 30.27
CA ASP A 309 23.28 -13.87 30.21
C ASP A 309 21.87 -14.42 29.95
N SER A 310 21.76 -15.76 29.87
CA SER A 310 20.53 -16.49 29.54
C SER A 310 19.55 -16.62 30.71
N LEU A 311 19.93 -16.19 31.91
CA LEU A 311 19.08 -16.12 33.10
C LEU A 311 18.57 -14.69 33.37
N GLY A 312 18.90 -13.73 32.50
CA GLY A 312 18.47 -12.34 32.61
C GLY A 312 19.36 -11.47 33.49
N LYS A 313 20.64 -11.84 33.71
CA LYS A 313 21.59 -10.96 34.38
C LYS A 313 21.69 -9.61 33.67
N ASN A 314 21.61 -8.53 34.46
CA ASN A 314 21.49 -7.14 34.03
C ASN A 314 20.18 -6.79 33.28
N LEU A 315 19.15 -7.66 33.31
CA LEU A 315 17.79 -7.40 32.83
C LEU A 315 16.81 -7.30 34.01
N ARG A 316 15.52 -7.10 33.69
CA ARG A 316 14.42 -7.18 34.67
C ARG A 316 14.17 -8.64 35.07
N GLU A 317 13.77 -8.85 36.32
CA GLU A 317 13.40 -10.17 36.84
C GLU A 317 12.24 -10.78 36.03
N ASN A 318 12.31 -12.08 35.72
CA ASN A 318 11.34 -12.83 34.89
C ASN A 318 11.18 -12.34 33.45
N TRP A 319 12.19 -11.64 32.90
CA TRP A 319 12.20 -11.17 31.50
C TRP A 319 13.41 -11.70 30.71
N GLU A 320 13.19 -12.02 29.44
CA GLU A 320 14.17 -12.53 28.49
C GLU A 320 14.38 -11.57 27.30
N ILE A 321 15.49 -11.71 26.56
CA ILE A 321 15.73 -10.94 25.32
C ILE A 321 14.84 -11.49 24.19
N THR A 322 14.09 -10.59 23.56
CA THR A 322 13.19 -10.97 22.46
C THR A 322 13.89 -10.96 21.10
N GLY A 323 13.86 -12.09 20.40
CA GLY A 323 14.28 -12.18 19.00
C GLY A 323 13.34 -11.46 18.02
N ALA A 324 12.22 -10.89 18.48
CA ALA A 324 11.17 -10.32 17.62
C ALA A 324 11.57 -9.04 16.87
N LYS A 325 12.38 -8.16 17.48
CA LYS A 325 12.78 -6.85 16.91
C LYS A 325 14.28 -6.83 16.54
N LYS A 326 14.81 -5.73 15.99
CA LYS A 326 16.20 -5.60 15.50
C LYS A 326 17.04 -4.71 16.43
N THR A 327 18.28 -5.13 16.69
CA THR A 327 19.34 -4.39 17.38
C THR A 327 20.00 -3.35 16.46
N TYR A 328 20.42 -2.19 16.98
CA TYR A 328 21.11 -1.12 16.21
C TYR A 328 21.92 -0.15 17.10
N PHE A 329 22.83 0.62 16.50
CA PHE A 329 23.64 1.66 17.15
C PHE A 329 23.07 3.08 16.92
N SER A 330 23.49 4.06 17.73
CA SER A 330 23.40 5.50 17.40
C SER A 330 24.43 5.91 16.34
N GLU A 331 24.25 7.07 15.69
CA GLU A 331 25.14 7.55 14.60
C GLU A 331 26.60 7.70 15.07
N ASN A 332 26.84 8.37 16.21
CA ASN A 332 28.15 8.50 16.88
C ASN A 332 28.64 7.22 17.57
N THR A 333 27.85 6.14 17.54
CA THR A 333 28.22 4.84 18.12
C THR A 333 28.46 4.84 19.64
N LYS A 334 27.80 5.72 20.41
CA LYS A 334 27.85 5.68 21.90
C LYS A 334 26.77 4.79 22.54
N ARG A 335 25.74 4.37 21.78
CA ARG A 335 24.60 3.59 22.31
C ARG A 335 24.26 2.38 21.45
N LEU A 336 23.77 1.31 22.08
CA LEU A 336 23.33 0.06 21.45
C LEU A 336 21.91 -0.33 21.93
N TYR A 337 20.92 -0.34 21.05
CA TYR A 337 19.49 -0.53 21.38
C TYR A 337 19.01 -1.99 21.18
N PHE A 338 18.20 -2.53 22.09
CA PHE A 338 17.68 -3.91 22.09
C PHE A 338 16.32 -4.05 22.83
N TYR A 339 15.72 -5.26 22.90
CA TYR A 339 14.33 -5.48 23.36
C TYR A 339 14.14 -6.74 24.24
N THR A 340 13.13 -6.75 25.13
CA THR A 340 12.86 -7.81 26.12
C THR A 340 11.36 -8.13 26.33
N ASN A 341 11.00 -9.31 26.87
CA ASN A 341 9.62 -9.76 27.17
C ASN A 341 9.53 -10.79 28.33
N PRO A 342 8.33 -11.06 28.90
CA PRO A 342 8.06 -12.23 29.77
C PRO A 342 7.88 -13.56 29.00
N GLU A 343 8.30 -14.69 29.59
CA GLU A 343 8.41 -16.07 29.02
C GLU A 343 7.07 -16.83 28.76
N ARG A 344 6.93 -17.63 27.67
CA ARG A 344 5.66 -18.30 27.22
C ARG A 344 5.82 -19.56 26.31
N LYS A 345 4.73 -20.35 26.08
CA LYS A 345 4.65 -21.56 25.19
C LYS A 345 3.33 -21.71 24.38
N TYR A 346 3.33 -22.29 23.16
CA TYR A 346 2.13 -22.54 22.31
C TYR A 346 2.29 -23.64 21.22
N ASN A 347 1.17 -24.27 20.79
CA ASN A 347 1.05 -25.10 19.57
C ASN A 347 -0.24 -24.77 18.76
N VAL A 348 -0.22 -24.94 17.43
CA VAL A 348 -1.39 -24.89 16.49
C VAL A 348 -1.09 -25.74 15.23
N ASP A 349 -2.11 -26.42 14.69
CA ASP A 349 -2.08 -27.26 13.48
C ASP A 349 -2.15 -26.47 12.15
N THR A 350 -1.65 -27.01 11.03
CA THR A 350 -1.32 -26.26 9.81
C THR A 350 -1.53 -27.03 8.48
N THR A 351 -2.71 -26.94 7.87
CA THR A 351 -2.99 -27.48 6.51
C THR A 351 -3.39 -26.43 5.46
N LEU A 352 -3.67 -25.19 5.86
CA LEU A 352 -3.86 -24.04 4.96
C LEU A 352 -2.75 -23.00 5.19
N LEU A 353 -2.32 -22.31 4.13
CA LEU A 353 -1.36 -21.21 4.28
C LEU A 353 -2.06 -19.99 4.90
N LYS A 354 -1.51 -19.48 6.00
CA LYS A 354 -2.01 -18.32 6.76
C LYS A 354 -2.31 -17.05 5.94
N ASP A 355 -1.66 -16.91 4.79
CA ASP A 355 -1.83 -15.76 3.88
C ASP A 355 -3.02 -15.92 2.91
N GLU A 356 -3.59 -17.12 2.79
CA GLU A 356 -4.75 -17.45 1.94
C GLU A 356 -6.08 -17.37 2.72
N ILE A 357 -6.02 -17.46 4.06
CA ILE A 357 -7.17 -17.44 4.97
C ILE A 357 -7.56 -15.99 5.32
N PRO A 358 -8.77 -15.47 5.01
CA PRO A 358 -9.19 -14.12 5.36
C PRO A 358 -9.26 -13.89 6.89
N ASP A 359 -9.05 -12.64 7.30
CA ASP A 359 -9.09 -12.20 8.71
C ASP A 359 -10.34 -11.34 8.93
N VAL A 360 -11.49 -12.01 9.07
CA VAL A 360 -12.83 -11.43 9.21
C VAL A 360 -13.57 -12.05 10.41
N ASP A 361 -14.19 -11.21 11.23
CA ASP A 361 -15.21 -11.63 12.19
C ASP A 361 -16.59 -11.45 11.50
N VAL A 362 -17.34 -12.55 11.30
CA VAL A 362 -18.68 -12.52 10.67
C VAL A 362 -19.74 -12.51 11.77
N TRP A 363 -20.52 -11.43 11.84
CA TRP A 363 -21.61 -11.30 12.80
C TRP A 363 -22.94 -11.62 12.12
N HIS A 364 -23.74 -12.45 12.77
CA HIS A 364 -25.08 -12.83 12.33
C HIS A 364 -26.13 -12.31 13.31
N TYR A 365 -27.24 -11.78 12.82
CA TYR A 365 -28.28 -11.22 13.70
C TYR A 365 -28.88 -12.25 14.68
N LEU A 366 -28.83 -13.55 14.37
CA LEU A 366 -29.27 -14.64 15.26
C LEU A 366 -28.14 -15.20 16.16
N ASP A 367 -26.92 -14.63 16.15
CA ASP A 367 -25.82 -15.07 17.01
C ASP A 367 -26.22 -15.05 18.49
N ARG A 368 -25.90 -16.12 19.22
CA ARG A 368 -26.17 -16.21 20.68
C ARG A 368 -25.26 -15.31 21.51
N LEU A 369 -24.00 -15.12 21.09
CA LEU A 369 -22.99 -14.27 21.74
C LEU A 369 -22.30 -13.39 20.67
N ILE A 370 -22.16 -12.10 20.94
CA ILE A 370 -21.54 -11.17 19.97
C ILE A 370 -20.02 -11.34 19.89
N GLN A 371 -19.44 -11.14 18.71
CA GLN A 371 -18.00 -11.33 18.46
C GLN A 371 -17.05 -10.61 19.46
N PRO A 372 -17.33 -9.40 19.99
CA PRO A 372 -16.48 -8.74 20.98
C PRO A 372 -16.50 -9.44 22.35
N GLU A 373 -17.60 -10.09 22.74
CA GLU A 373 -17.66 -10.93 23.94
C GLU A 373 -16.84 -12.21 23.74
N GLN A 374 -16.87 -12.77 22.53
CA GLN A 374 -16.01 -13.89 22.17
C GLN A 374 -14.51 -13.46 22.08
N LYS A 375 -14.22 -12.19 21.75
CA LYS A 375 -12.86 -11.62 21.56
C LYS A 375 -12.26 -11.02 22.84
N SER A 376 -13.03 -10.55 23.81
CA SER A 376 -12.48 -10.06 25.09
C SER A 376 -11.84 -11.19 25.89
N ARG A 377 -12.45 -12.38 25.84
CA ARG A 377 -11.96 -13.65 26.41
C ARG A 377 -10.81 -14.30 25.60
N LYS A 378 -10.10 -13.52 24.74
CA LYS A 378 -9.05 -13.99 23.81
C LYS A 378 -7.62 -13.61 24.23
N SER A 379 -7.43 -12.56 25.04
CA SER A 379 -6.10 -12.10 25.51
C SER A 379 -5.68 -12.74 26.84
N GLU A 380 -6.60 -13.44 27.49
CA GLU A 380 -6.35 -14.53 28.45
C GLU A 380 -5.47 -15.66 27.84
N LEU A 381 -4.91 -15.45 26.63
CA LEU A 381 -4.15 -16.40 25.83
C LEU A 381 -2.83 -15.89 25.18
N LYS A 382 -2.56 -14.60 24.77
CA LYS A 382 -1.49 -14.31 23.74
C LYS A 382 -0.78 -12.90 23.65
N ASN A 383 0.40 -12.77 24.29
CA ASN A 383 1.71 -12.13 23.89
C ASN A 383 1.97 -10.60 23.76
N LYS A 384 3.17 -10.10 24.21
CA LYS A 384 3.70 -8.68 24.11
C LYS A 384 5.23 -8.53 24.45
N GLY A 385 5.92 -7.38 24.17
CA GLY A 385 7.35 -7.06 24.54
C GLY A 385 7.87 -5.59 24.30
N TYR A 386 9.00 -5.16 24.91
CA TYR A 386 9.40 -3.74 25.21
C TYR A 386 10.91 -3.34 24.92
N LEU A 387 11.28 -2.04 24.91
CA LEU A 387 12.61 -1.46 24.49
C LEU A 387 13.62 -1.10 25.62
N SER A 388 14.92 -1.28 25.38
CA SER A 388 16.07 -0.88 26.24
C SER A 388 17.34 -0.49 25.43
N TYR A 389 18.37 0.07 26.07
CA TYR A 389 19.69 0.28 25.44
C TYR A 389 20.87 0.07 26.41
N TYR A 390 22.06 -0.21 25.84
CA TYR A 390 23.34 -0.32 26.53
C TYR A 390 24.24 0.88 26.20
N ASN A 391 24.77 1.53 27.23
CA ASN A 391 25.69 2.66 27.10
C ASN A 391 27.14 2.17 26.94
N LEU A 392 27.77 2.52 25.81
CA LEU A 392 29.11 2.04 25.46
C LEU A 392 30.23 2.77 26.23
N LEU A 393 29.92 3.85 26.94
CA LEU A 393 30.88 4.63 27.73
C LEU A 393 31.07 4.10 29.16
N ASP A 394 29.97 3.74 29.86
CA ASP A 394 29.99 3.35 31.28
C ASP A 394 29.47 1.93 31.55
N GLY A 395 29.04 1.21 30.51
CA GLY A 395 28.64 -0.19 30.58
C GLY A 395 27.26 -0.45 31.19
N LYS A 396 26.43 0.57 31.38
CA LYS A 396 25.10 0.41 31.97
C LYS A 396 24.02 0.07 30.95
N ILE A 397 23.07 -0.78 31.36
CA ILE A 397 21.80 -0.99 30.66
C ILE A 397 20.77 -0.01 31.21
N ILE A 398 20.13 0.76 30.33
CA ILE A 398 19.03 1.65 30.67
C ILE A 398 17.75 1.15 29.99
N ASN A 399 16.74 0.88 30.81
CA ASN A 399 15.42 0.48 30.35
C ASN A 399 14.61 1.74 30.01
N LEU A 400 14.40 2.00 28.72
CA LEU A 400 13.66 3.20 28.29
C LEU A 400 12.14 3.02 28.33
N GLN A 401 11.64 1.79 28.13
CA GLN A 401 10.20 1.49 28.07
C GLN A 401 9.75 0.50 29.16
N ASP A 402 8.53 0.68 29.64
CA ASP A 402 7.78 -0.27 30.48
C ASP A 402 6.30 -0.26 30.08
N GLU A 403 5.42 -0.69 30.99
CA GLU A 403 3.99 -0.83 30.75
C GLU A 403 3.23 0.50 30.75
N LEU A 404 3.86 1.60 31.19
CA LEU A 404 3.27 2.94 31.35
C LEU A 404 3.63 3.91 30.20
N ILE A 405 4.57 3.53 29.32
CA ILE A 405 5.04 4.35 28.18
C ILE A 405 4.71 3.66 26.87
N ASP A 406 3.78 4.25 26.11
CA ASP A 406 3.28 3.68 24.86
C ASP A 406 4.34 3.69 23.74
N GLY A 407 5.14 4.75 23.68
CA GLY A 407 6.20 4.91 22.70
C GLY A 407 7.23 5.98 23.05
N ILE A 408 8.34 5.96 22.30
CA ILE A 408 9.49 6.86 22.49
C ILE A 408 9.92 7.37 21.13
N ILE A 409 10.15 8.68 21.03
CA ILE A 409 10.64 9.37 19.85
C ILE A 409 12.15 9.56 19.99
N LEU A 410 12.88 9.18 18.94
CA LEU A 410 14.31 9.44 18.74
C LEU A 410 14.44 10.17 17.39
N ASP A 411 15.34 11.13 17.28
CA ASP A 411 15.77 11.69 15.99
C ASP A 411 16.57 10.66 15.16
N ASP A 412 17.12 11.12 14.04
CA ASP A 412 17.94 10.29 13.16
C ASP A 412 19.30 9.89 13.78
N GLU A 413 19.83 10.67 14.72
CA GLU A 413 21.15 10.43 15.36
C GLU A 413 21.08 9.47 16.57
N LYS A 414 20.03 9.59 17.40
CA LYS A 414 19.70 8.76 18.58
C LYS A 414 20.63 8.97 19.78
N GLU A 415 21.09 10.21 19.96
CA GLU A 415 22.20 10.56 20.89
C GLU A 415 21.79 11.43 22.08
N GLN A 416 20.54 11.87 22.11
CA GLN A 416 20.04 12.90 23.02
C GLN A 416 20.17 12.47 24.48
N LYS A 417 20.62 13.37 25.36
CA LYS A 417 20.61 13.16 26.82
C LYS A 417 19.19 12.96 27.37
N PHE A 418 18.21 13.62 26.77
CA PHE A 418 16.79 13.47 27.07
C PHE A 418 16.03 13.04 25.82
N VAL A 419 15.19 12.03 25.91
CA VAL A 419 14.33 11.56 24.81
C VAL A 419 12.88 11.77 25.17
N ILE A 420 12.04 12.01 24.15
CA ILE A 420 10.61 12.23 24.35
C ILE A 420 9.91 10.88 24.40
N GLY A 421 9.59 10.44 25.62
CA GLY A 421 8.56 9.42 25.82
C GLY A 421 7.19 10.07 25.69
N TYR A 422 6.21 9.35 25.14
CA TYR A 422 4.81 9.76 25.25
C TYR A 422 4.00 8.67 25.93
N SER A 423 3.10 9.11 26.82
CA SER A 423 2.02 8.27 27.32
C SER A 423 0.69 8.90 26.93
N SER A 424 -0.20 8.06 26.46
CA SER A 424 -1.57 8.40 26.12
C SER A 424 -2.57 7.71 27.04
N GLN A 425 -2.08 6.93 28.03
CA GLN A 425 -2.85 6.23 29.06
C GLN A 425 -3.65 7.16 29.98
N PRO A 426 -3.11 8.30 30.48
CA PRO A 426 -3.91 9.24 31.29
C PRO A 426 -5.13 9.78 30.55
N TYR A 427 -5.08 9.77 29.22
CA TYR A 427 -6.10 10.29 28.31
C TYR A 427 -6.91 9.19 27.62
N GLU A 428 -6.79 7.91 28.02
CA GLU A 428 -7.49 6.80 27.35
C GLU A 428 -9.01 6.89 27.40
N LEU A 429 -9.55 7.52 28.45
CA LEU A 429 -10.97 7.82 28.56
C LEU A 429 -11.34 9.10 27.78
N GLU A 430 -10.55 10.18 27.90
CA GLU A 430 -10.79 11.45 27.18
C GLU A 430 -10.70 11.30 25.64
N LYS A 431 -9.89 10.34 25.17
CA LYS A 431 -9.81 9.90 23.76
C LYS A 431 -11.17 9.55 23.16
N SER A 432 -12.17 9.18 23.94
CA SER A 432 -13.52 8.88 23.43
C SER A 432 -14.26 10.12 22.90
N TRP A 433 -13.80 11.34 23.18
CA TRP A 433 -14.49 12.58 22.79
C TRP A 433 -13.61 13.81 22.46
N GLU A 434 -12.27 13.76 22.58
CA GLU A 434 -11.37 14.89 22.23
C GLU A 434 -10.45 14.71 21.02
N SER A 435 -10.32 15.79 20.22
CA SER A 435 -9.47 15.83 19.02
C SER A 435 -8.81 17.19 18.72
N PRO A 436 -7.58 17.21 18.16
CA PRO A 436 -6.61 16.12 18.14
C PRO A 436 -6.26 15.56 19.51
N SER A 437 -6.05 14.25 19.55
CA SER A 437 -5.92 13.52 20.80
C SER A 437 -4.68 13.98 21.58
N LYS A 438 -4.92 14.35 22.84
CA LYS A 438 -3.88 14.75 23.78
C LYS A 438 -2.90 13.59 24.05
N ARG A 439 -1.67 13.96 24.36
CA ARG A 439 -0.60 13.07 24.83
C ARG A 439 0.27 13.81 25.83
N ASP A 440 0.66 13.15 26.91
CA ASP A 440 1.70 13.68 27.80
C ASP A 440 3.05 13.47 27.13
N LEU A 441 3.87 14.51 27.09
CA LEU A 441 5.28 14.40 26.73
C LEU A 441 6.12 14.28 28.00
N TYR A 442 6.95 13.25 28.06
CA TYR A 442 7.91 13.04 29.13
C TYR A 442 9.34 13.18 28.59
N SER A 443 10.14 14.01 29.27
CA SER A 443 11.58 14.01 29.18
C SER A 443 12.09 12.80 29.95
N ILE A 444 12.54 11.78 29.24
CA ILE A 444 13.20 10.62 29.84
C ILE A 444 14.70 10.89 29.79
N ASN A 445 15.33 11.02 30.96
CA ASN A 445 16.78 11.10 31.05
C ASN A 445 17.36 9.75 30.63
N THR A 446 18.04 9.73 29.49
CA THR A 446 18.63 8.50 28.94
C THR A 446 19.75 7.94 29.80
N GLU A 447 20.43 8.75 30.62
CA GLU A 447 21.53 8.30 31.47
C GLU A 447 21.06 7.56 32.73
N THR A 448 19.82 7.79 33.19
CA THR A 448 19.30 7.28 34.46
C THR A 448 17.97 6.51 34.34
N GLY A 449 17.22 6.69 33.24
CA GLY A 449 15.85 6.22 33.10
C GLY A 449 14.79 7.07 33.83
N GLU A 450 15.21 8.12 34.53
CA GLU A 450 14.34 9.05 35.27
C GLU A 450 13.41 9.82 34.32
N ARG A 451 12.14 9.97 34.71
CA ARG A 451 11.11 10.64 33.91
C ARG A 451 10.72 11.98 34.53
N ARG A 452 10.65 13.03 33.70
CA ARG A 452 10.11 14.34 34.06
C ARG A 452 9.09 14.74 33.00
N LEU A 453 7.93 15.22 33.41
CA LEU A 453 6.92 15.74 32.48
C LEU A 453 7.47 17.00 31.77
N ILE A 454 7.31 17.08 30.45
CA ILE A 454 7.63 18.27 29.64
C ILE A 454 6.38 19.14 29.52
N GLU A 455 5.33 18.58 28.92
CA GLU A 455 4.11 19.32 28.59
C GLU A 455 2.93 18.35 28.45
N LYS A 456 1.73 18.81 28.78
CA LYS A 456 0.49 18.04 28.72
C LYS A 456 -0.34 18.43 27.50
N GLY A 457 -0.56 17.49 26.59
CA GLY A 457 -1.70 17.57 25.64
C GLY A 457 -1.46 18.16 24.25
N ILE A 458 -0.24 18.09 23.70
CA ILE A 458 0.09 18.64 22.37
C ILE A 458 -0.56 17.91 21.18
N ARG A 459 -0.65 18.59 20.01
CA ARG A 459 -1.55 18.21 18.89
C ARG A 459 -0.95 18.05 17.46
N SER A 460 0.19 18.64 17.09
CA SER A 460 0.73 18.60 15.70
C SER A 460 2.21 18.13 15.58
N PHE A 461 2.72 17.96 14.35
CA PHE A 461 4.11 17.55 14.05
C PHE A 461 4.79 18.49 13.02
N PRO A 462 6.09 18.83 13.17
CA PRO A 462 6.80 19.76 12.28
C PRO A 462 7.47 19.11 11.06
N TYR A 463 7.72 19.91 10.01
CA TYR A 463 8.60 19.57 8.88
C TYR A 463 10.00 20.16 9.07
N LEU A 464 11.05 19.47 8.62
CA LEU A 464 12.43 19.99 8.60
C LEU A 464 12.78 20.62 7.25
N ALA A 465 13.44 21.77 7.27
CA ALA A 465 13.98 22.42 6.07
C ALA A 465 15.26 21.73 5.57
N THR A 466 15.53 21.83 4.27
CA THR A 466 16.70 21.20 3.63
C THR A 466 18.05 21.71 4.11
N SER A 467 18.09 22.93 4.68
CA SER A 467 19.28 23.51 5.32
C SER A 467 19.58 22.93 6.71
N GLY A 468 18.71 22.11 7.29
CA GLY A 468 18.85 21.53 8.64
C GLY A 468 18.58 22.52 9.79
N ASN A 469 18.70 23.83 9.55
CA ASN A 469 18.67 24.85 10.61
C ASN A 469 17.28 25.41 10.93
N TYR A 470 16.24 25.01 10.19
CA TYR A 470 14.86 25.47 10.42
C TYR A 470 13.88 24.31 10.37
N ALA A 471 12.86 24.37 11.23
CA ALA A 471 11.63 23.60 11.04
C ALA A 471 10.50 24.54 10.59
N VAL A 472 9.59 24.01 9.78
CA VAL A 472 8.38 24.69 9.31
C VAL A 472 7.19 23.88 9.78
N TYR A 473 6.23 24.54 10.42
CA TYR A 473 5.00 23.90 10.87
C TYR A 473 3.82 24.83 10.69
N PHE A 474 2.65 24.26 10.51
CA PHE A 474 1.41 24.98 10.59
C PHE A 474 0.91 24.94 12.03
N GLU A 475 0.46 26.07 12.56
CA GLU A 475 -0.10 26.19 13.90
C GLU A 475 -1.60 26.42 13.79
N PRO A 476 -2.44 25.38 14.00
CA PRO A 476 -3.86 25.47 13.71
C PRO A 476 -4.63 26.47 14.58
N GLU A 477 -4.10 26.80 15.77
CA GLU A 477 -4.69 27.79 16.69
C GLU A 477 -4.55 29.23 16.20
N GLN A 478 -3.53 29.52 15.39
CA GLN A 478 -3.30 30.84 14.78
C GLN A 478 -3.57 30.85 13.27
N ALA A 479 -4.04 29.73 12.71
CA ALA A 479 -4.26 29.52 11.27
C ALA A 479 -3.07 29.93 10.37
N ASN A 480 -1.84 29.84 10.89
CA ASN A 480 -0.64 30.40 10.28
C ASN A 480 0.48 29.37 10.12
N TRP A 481 1.27 29.54 9.06
CA TRP A 481 2.54 28.86 8.91
C TRP A 481 3.64 29.60 9.67
N TRP A 482 4.43 28.84 10.42
CA TRP A 482 5.58 29.32 11.17
C TRP A 482 6.84 28.62 10.70
N SER A 483 7.95 29.35 10.74
CA SER A 483 9.27 28.75 10.88
C SER A 483 9.76 28.87 12.31
N VAL A 484 10.63 27.96 12.71
CA VAL A 484 11.48 28.08 13.89
C VAL A 484 12.91 27.75 13.50
N ASN A 485 13.85 28.64 13.82
CA ASN A 485 15.27 28.36 13.74
C ASN A 485 15.62 27.35 14.85
N LEU A 486 16.22 26.21 14.49
CA LEU A 486 16.49 25.11 15.42
C LEU A 486 17.74 25.34 16.28
N GLU A 487 18.59 26.30 15.92
CA GLU A 487 19.77 26.72 16.69
C GLU A 487 19.42 27.85 17.67
N THR A 488 18.68 28.87 17.22
CA THR A 488 18.38 30.06 18.04
C THR A 488 16.99 30.04 18.70
N LEU A 489 16.12 29.10 18.32
CA LEU A 489 14.70 29.02 18.68
C LEU A 489 13.86 30.25 18.28
N THR A 490 14.41 31.14 17.44
CA THR A 490 13.69 32.29 16.89
C THR A 490 12.56 31.80 15.98
N ARG A 491 11.34 32.29 16.22
CA ARG A 491 10.15 31.98 15.42
C ARG A 491 9.81 33.12 14.47
N HIS A 492 9.47 32.79 13.23
CA HIS A 492 8.97 33.75 12.24
C HIS A 492 7.61 33.29 11.73
N ASN A 493 6.62 34.18 11.74
CA ASN A 493 5.34 33.91 11.11
C ASN A 493 5.49 34.17 9.60
N LEU A 494 5.13 33.18 8.79
CA LEU A 494 5.35 33.17 7.35
C LEU A 494 4.15 33.70 6.55
N THR A 495 2.96 33.76 7.17
CA THR A 495 1.69 34.02 6.47
C THR A 495 0.82 35.12 7.06
N ALA A 496 1.07 35.59 8.29
CA ALA A 496 0.22 36.58 8.94
C ALA A 496 0.15 37.95 8.24
N SER A 497 1.08 38.26 7.33
CA SER A 497 1.08 39.47 6.51
C SER A 497 0.30 39.34 5.19
N LEU A 498 -0.38 38.21 4.96
CA LEU A 498 -1.09 37.90 3.72
C LEU A 498 -2.60 37.82 3.92
N GLU A 499 -3.33 38.59 3.12
CA GLU A 499 -4.81 38.59 3.09
C GLU A 499 -5.38 37.40 2.29
N VAL A 500 -4.76 36.21 2.39
CA VAL A 500 -5.26 34.97 1.81
C VAL A 500 -5.10 33.79 2.78
N PRO A 501 -6.06 32.86 2.82
CA PRO A 501 -6.02 31.71 3.71
C PRO A 501 -5.10 30.61 3.19
N PHE A 502 -4.20 30.13 4.06
CA PHE A 502 -3.32 28.97 3.84
C PHE A 502 -3.86 27.67 4.45
N TYR A 503 -5.03 27.77 5.05
CA TYR A 503 -5.83 26.72 5.65
C TYR A 503 -7.08 26.49 4.83
N ASP A 504 -7.69 25.33 4.97
CA ASP A 504 -8.80 24.93 4.13
C ASP A 504 -10.09 25.68 4.49
N VAL A 505 -10.43 26.70 3.70
CA VAL A 505 -11.66 27.50 3.88
C VAL A 505 -12.92 26.83 3.31
N GLU A 506 -12.76 25.72 2.59
CA GLU A 506 -13.85 24.79 2.34
C GLU A 506 -14.00 23.80 3.51
N ASP A 507 -13.09 23.85 4.51
CA ASP A 507 -13.15 23.08 5.75
C ASP A 507 -13.98 23.78 6.82
N ASP A 508 -15.27 23.70 6.61
CA ASP A 508 -16.35 24.29 7.39
C ASP A 508 -16.56 23.62 8.78
N ARG A 509 -15.47 23.19 9.39
CA ARG A 509 -15.41 22.05 10.28
C ARG A 509 -14.96 22.52 11.68
N PRO A 510 -15.76 22.44 12.78
CA PRO A 510 -15.28 22.55 14.18
C PRO A 510 -14.23 21.50 14.64
N ALA A 511 -13.09 21.51 13.99
CA ALA A 511 -11.77 21.28 14.56
C ALA A 511 -10.98 22.59 14.38
N LEU A 512 -9.65 22.55 14.56
CA LEU A 512 -8.80 23.62 14.06
C LEU A 512 -8.52 23.35 12.57
N ASP A 513 -8.59 24.38 11.73
CA ASP A 513 -8.47 24.23 10.27
C ASP A 513 -7.15 23.56 9.88
N ASP A 514 -7.16 22.62 8.93
CA ASP A 514 -5.93 22.03 8.39
C ASP A 514 -5.35 22.91 7.27
N ALA A 515 -4.02 22.94 7.14
CA ALA A 515 -3.35 23.65 6.04
C ALA A 515 -3.63 23.02 4.67
N TYR A 516 -3.78 23.84 3.62
CA TYR A 516 -3.76 23.36 2.22
C TYR A 516 -2.44 22.66 1.84
N GLY A 517 -1.40 22.85 2.66
CA GLY A 517 -0.16 22.08 2.64
C GLY A 517 1.03 22.83 2.05
N LEU A 518 2.10 22.05 1.84
CA LEU A 518 3.43 22.53 1.47
C LEU A 518 3.91 21.84 0.18
N GLY A 519 4.33 22.65 -0.79
CA GLY A 519 4.83 22.26 -2.10
C GLY A 519 6.33 21.94 -2.14
N GLY A 520 6.99 21.93 -0.98
CA GLY A 520 8.42 21.72 -0.84
C GLY A 520 9.20 23.03 -0.74
N PHE A 521 10.50 22.94 -0.99
CA PHE A 521 11.41 24.08 -1.06
C PHE A 521 11.81 24.34 -2.51
N ASP A 522 12.00 25.61 -2.87
CA ASP A 522 12.60 26.00 -4.14
C ASP A 522 14.13 25.94 -4.06
N ARG A 523 14.80 26.10 -5.21
CA ARG A 523 16.27 26.07 -5.33
C ARG A 523 17.03 27.09 -4.48
N ASN A 524 16.34 28.09 -3.93
CA ASN A 524 16.93 29.12 -3.08
C ASN A 524 16.64 28.86 -1.58
N GLY A 525 16.05 27.71 -1.24
CA GLY A 525 15.66 27.36 0.13
C GLY A 525 14.38 28.05 0.63
N ASN A 526 13.64 28.74 -0.25
CA ASN A 526 12.33 29.28 0.13
C ASN A 526 11.30 28.15 0.22
N VAL A 527 10.40 28.21 1.19
CA VAL A 527 9.27 27.28 1.25
C VAL A 527 8.20 27.67 0.23
N LEU A 528 7.62 26.67 -0.42
CA LEU A 528 6.47 26.80 -1.28
C LEU A 528 5.22 26.39 -0.48
N LEU A 529 4.35 27.35 -0.17
CA LEU A 529 3.10 27.14 0.55
C LEU A 529 1.92 27.17 -0.43
N TYR A 530 0.86 26.44 -0.11
CA TYR A 530 -0.37 26.44 -0.90
C TYR A 530 -1.43 27.30 -0.24
N ASP A 531 -2.08 28.15 -1.04
CA ASP A 531 -3.47 28.49 -0.79
C ASP A 531 -4.39 27.50 -1.54
N GLN A 532 -5.70 27.69 -1.42
CA GLN A 532 -6.72 26.88 -2.09
C GLN A 532 -6.41 26.57 -3.56
N PHE A 533 -5.93 27.56 -4.31
CA PHE A 533 -5.71 27.49 -5.75
C PHE A 533 -4.26 27.72 -6.18
N ASP A 534 -3.57 28.64 -5.53
CA ASP A 534 -2.30 29.20 -5.98
C ASP A 534 -1.12 28.77 -5.10
N VAL A 535 0.08 28.85 -5.67
CA VAL A 535 1.34 28.52 -4.99
C VAL A 535 2.04 29.82 -4.59
N TRP A 536 2.51 29.87 -3.34
CA TRP A 536 3.21 31.01 -2.76
C TRP A 536 4.65 30.64 -2.41
N ARG A 537 5.61 31.50 -2.74
CA ARG A 537 7.02 31.39 -2.35
C ARG A 537 7.27 32.27 -1.12
N VAL A 538 7.81 31.68 -0.05
CA VAL A 538 8.04 32.37 1.23
C VAL A 538 9.44 32.07 1.78
N LYS A 539 10.11 33.09 2.31
CA LYS A 539 11.45 32.96 2.89
C LYS A 539 11.37 32.60 4.38
N LEU A 540 12.21 31.68 4.84
CA LEU A 540 12.11 31.06 6.18
C LEU A 540 12.42 32.01 7.35
N ASP A 541 13.11 33.11 7.11
CA ASP A 541 13.39 34.17 8.10
C ASP A 541 12.35 35.31 8.05
N ALA A 542 11.32 35.18 7.21
CA ALA A 542 10.33 36.21 6.87
C ALA A 542 10.94 37.57 6.43
N SER A 543 12.21 37.60 5.98
CA SER A 543 12.91 38.86 5.66
C SER A 543 12.51 39.48 4.32
N VAL A 544 11.65 38.80 3.54
CA VAL A 544 11.15 39.23 2.22
C VAL A 544 9.67 38.90 2.14
N GLN A 545 8.88 39.80 1.54
CA GLN A 545 7.44 39.59 1.36
C GLN A 545 7.14 38.34 0.50
N PRO A 546 6.16 37.50 0.88
CA PRO A 546 5.74 36.34 0.08
C PRO A 546 5.30 36.68 -1.35
N GLU A 547 5.64 35.82 -2.31
CA GLU A 547 5.27 35.97 -3.73
C GLU A 547 4.26 34.89 -4.14
N ASN A 548 3.07 35.27 -4.62
CA ASN A 548 2.20 34.35 -5.35
C ASN A 548 2.80 34.09 -6.73
N VAL A 549 3.24 32.86 -7.00
CA VAL A 549 3.99 32.51 -8.21
C VAL A 549 3.10 32.05 -9.37
N THR A 550 1.83 31.70 -9.12
CA THR A 550 0.89 31.21 -10.16
C THR A 550 -0.13 32.25 -10.61
N LYS A 551 -0.54 33.18 -9.73
CA LYS A 551 -1.29 34.43 -9.97
C LYS A 551 -2.67 34.32 -10.64
N MET A 552 -3.10 33.11 -10.99
CA MET A 552 -4.23 32.84 -11.90
C MET A 552 -5.14 31.72 -11.42
N GLY A 553 -4.78 30.96 -10.38
CA GLY A 553 -5.54 29.79 -9.95
C GLY A 553 -6.94 30.20 -9.50
N ARG A 554 -6.99 31.14 -8.55
CA ARG A 554 -8.25 31.72 -8.05
C ARG A 554 -9.10 32.39 -9.13
N LYS A 555 -8.46 33.00 -10.15
CA LYS A 555 -9.16 33.66 -11.28
C LYS A 555 -9.76 32.69 -12.29
N THR A 556 -9.23 31.47 -12.40
CA THR A 556 -9.61 30.49 -13.43
C THR A 556 -10.31 29.26 -12.85
N ASN A 557 -10.56 29.25 -11.53
CA ASN A 557 -10.98 28.07 -10.76
C ASN A 557 -10.04 26.87 -10.99
N THR A 558 -8.73 27.12 -11.06
CA THR A 558 -7.69 26.10 -11.33
C THR A 558 -6.83 25.92 -10.09
N VAL A 559 -6.73 24.68 -9.62
CA VAL A 559 -5.86 24.30 -8.51
C VAL A 559 -4.47 23.96 -9.04
N TYR A 560 -3.46 24.72 -8.63
CA TYR A 560 -2.06 24.51 -8.97
C TYR A 560 -1.30 23.89 -7.80
N ARG A 561 -0.51 22.84 -8.07
CA ARG A 561 0.35 22.17 -7.09
C ARG A 561 1.70 21.83 -7.70
N THR A 562 2.78 21.91 -6.93
CA THR A 562 4.14 21.60 -7.39
C THR A 562 4.41 20.10 -7.32
N LEU A 563 5.24 19.62 -8.24
CA LEU A 563 5.71 18.23 -8.23
C LEU A 563 7.04 18.10 -7.48
N ARG A 564 7.17 17.04 -6.68
CA ARG A 564 8.41 16.64 -5.97
C ARG A 564 8.84 15.26 -6.45
N LEU A 565 9.55 15.23 -7.58
CA LEU A 565 9.90 14.02 -8.34
C LEU A 565 11.30 13.50 -8.02
N ASP A 566 12.17 14.33 -7.43
CA ASP A 566 13.47 13.92 -6.92
C ASP A 566 13.29 12.99 -5.70
N ARG A 567 14.11 11.94 -5.63
CA ARG A 567 14.05 10.88 -4.62
C ARG A 567 15.04 11.04 -3.48
N GLU A 568 16.14 11.73 -3.74
CA GLU A 568 17.14 12.10 -2.74
C GLU A 568 16.70 13.43 -2.09
N HIS A 569 16.27 14.41 -2.90
CA HIS A 569 15.79 15.72 -2.44
C HIS A 569 14.26 15.79 -2.29
N ARG A 570 13.66 14.89 -1.50
CA ARG A 570 12.18 14.73 -1.40
C ARG A 570 11.42 15.94 -0.88
N GLN A 571 12.11 16.87 -0.23
CA GLN A 571 11.51 18.13 0.22
C GLN A 571 11.60 19.23 -0.85
N GLU A 572 12.33 19.04 -1.95
CA GLU A 572 12.52 20.05 -2.99
C GLU A 572 11.51 19.91 -4.14
N ALA A 573 11.11 21.05 -4.69
CA ALA A 573 10.24 21.12 -5.87
C ALA A 573 11.04 20.84 -7.15
N SER A 574 10.38 20.20 -8.12
CA SER A 574 10.99 19.76 -9.37
C SER A 574 10.82 20.78 -10.50
N TYR A 575 11.73 20.74 -11.46
CA TYR A 575 11.82 21.69 -12.56
C TYR A 575 11.93 20.97 -13.91
N TYR A 576 11.40 21.58 -14.97
CA TYR A 576 11.46 21.14 -16.36
C TYR A 576 11.78 22.33 -17.27
N LYS A 577 12.80 22.20 -18.12
CA LYS A 577 13.35 23.28 -18.97
C LYS A 577 13.56 24.58 -18.19
N LYS A 578 14.18 24.46 -17.00
CA LYS A 578 14.38 25.50 -15.97
C LYS A 578 13.11 26.08 -15.30
N GLY A 579 11.91 25.78 -15.78
CA GLY A 579 10.66 26.21 -15.14
C GLY A 579 10.21 25.27 -14.02
N LEU A 580 9.53 25.81 -13.00
CA LEU A 580 8.99 25.03 -11.88
C LEU A 580 7.82 24.14 -12.38
N LEU A 581 7.87 22.83 -12.14
CA LEU A 581 6.83 21.90 -12.58
C LEU A 581 5.57 22.01 -11.73
N ILE A 582 4.43 22.24 -12.39
CA ILE A 582 3.14 22.48 -11.77
C ILE A 582 2.07 21.63 -12.46
N THR A 583 1.32 20.86 -11.69
CA THR A 583 0.05 20.26 -12.15
C THR A 583 -1.08 21.25 -11.98
N ALA A 584 -1.98 21.30 -12.95
CA ALA A 584 -3.16 22.15 -12.95
C ALA A 584 -4.42 21.30 -13.08
N PHE A 585 -5.34 21.43 -12.12
CA PHE A 585 -6.67 20.83 -12.21
C PHE A 585 -7.72 21.93 -12.26
N ASN A 586 -8.43 22.06 -13.38
CA ASN A 586 -9.51 23.05 -13.49
C ASN A 586 -10.80 22.49 -12.87
N LYS A 587 -11.29 23.10 -11.78
CA LYS A 587 -12.52 22.65 -11.08
C LYS A 587 -13.78 22.74 -11.97
N ASN A 588 -13.78 23.54 -13.05
CA ASN A 588 -14.91 23.64 -13.98
C ASN A 588 -14.87 22.56 -15.07
N THR A 589 -13.77 22.45 -15.82
CA THR A 589 -13.66 21.53 -16.98
C THR A 589 -13.14 20.13 -16.63
N LYS A 590 -12.73 19.91 -15.37
CA LYS A 590 -12.08 18.68 -14.85
C LYS A 590 -10.78 18.31 -15.57
N ALA A 591 -10.29 19.19 -16.45
CA ALA A 591 -9.07 18.98 -17.21
C ALA A 591 -7.85 18.96 -16.27
N ASN A 592 -7.08 17.88 -16.37
CA ASN A 592 -5.77 17.74 -15.74
C ASN A 592 -4.68 18.10 -16.75
N LYS A 593 -3.97 19.21 -16.52
CA LYS A 593 -2.86 19.67 -17.37
C LYS A 593 -1.53 19.64 -16.60
N LEU A 594 -0.44 19.45 -17.34
CA LEU A 594 0.91 19.66 -16.83
C LEU A 594 1.44 20.98 -17.38
N HIS A 595 1.99 21.83 -16.51
CA HIS A 595 2.61 23.11 -16.86
C HIS A 595 4.03 23.22 -16.29
N LYS A 596 4.80 24.16 -16.83
CA LYS A 596 5.97 24.75 -16.17
C LYS A 596 5.71 26.24 -15.94
N LEU A 597 6.10 26.75 -14.78
CA LEU A 597 6.21 28.19 -14.54
C LEU A 597 7.59 28.67 -15.01
N ASN A 598 7.62 29.50 -16.05
CA ASN A 598 8.85 30.03 -16.62
C ASN A 598 9.50 31.06 -15.66
N PRO A 599 10.79 30.93 -15.32
CA PRO A 599 11.46 31.79 -14.34
C PRO A 599 11.71 33.22 -14.83
N ASN A 600 11.68 33.47 -16.14
CA ASN A 600 11.94 34.78 -16.73
C ASN A 600 10.64 35.53 -17.04
N SER A 601 9.64 34.85 -17.58
CA SER A 601 8.37 35.46 -17.98
C SER A 601 7.30 35.42 -16.88
N HIS A 602 7.50 34.64 -15.82
CA HIS A 602 6.52 34.33 -14.77
C HIS A 602 5.17 33.81 -15.33
N LYS A 603 5.17 33.22 -16.54
CA LYS A 603 3.99 32.62 -17.16
C LYS A 603 3.97 31.10 -16.99
N LEU A 604 2.76 30.56 -16.87
CA LEU A 604 2.50 29.12 -16.96
C LEU A 604 2.45 28.71 -18.43
N GLU A 605 3.38 27.86 -18.85
CA GLU A 605 3.44 27.27 -20.19
C GLU A 605 2.92 25.83 -20.12
N GLU A 606 1.99 25.46 -21.01
CA GLU A 606 1.42 24.11 -21.11
C GLU A 606 2.46 23.11 -21.64
N ILE A 607 2.40 21.87 -21.14
CA ILE A 607 3.26 20.74 -21.54
C ILE A 607 2.43 19.57 -22.07
N LEU A 608 1.28 19.28 -21.43
CA LEU A 608 0.40 18.15 -21.80
C LEU A 608 -1.08 18.53 -21.65
N THR A 609 -1.88 18.17 -22.66
CA THR A 609 -3.35 18.37 -22.73
C THR A 609 -4.01 17.07 -23.19
N PRO A 610 -4.97 16.49 -22.43
CA PRO A 610 -5.37 15.10 -22.64
C PRO A 610 -6.60 14.81 -23.52
N GLY A 611 -7.43 15.81 -23.84
CA GLY A 611 -8.79 15.54 -24.34
C GLY A 611 -9.63 14.79 -23.30
N ASP A 612 -10.44 13.83 -23.75
CA ASP A 612 -11.39 13.05 -22.93
C ASP A 612 -10.71 11.91 -22.14
N MET A 613 -9.56 12.21 -21.52
CA MET A 613 -8.73 11.27 -20.76
C MET A 613 -8.12 11.90 -19.51
N ILE A 614 -7.79 11.08 -18.50
CA ILE A 614 -7.17 11.52 -17.25
C ILE A 614 -5.66 11.23 -17.27
N LEU A 615 -4.81 12.24 -17.03
CA LEU A 615 -3.35 12.09 -16.90
C LEU A 615 -2.91 11.81 -15.46
N SER A 616 -1.93 10.91 -15.26
CA SER A 616 -1.39 10.62 -13.93
C SER A 616 0.04 10.05 -13.94
N GLY A 617 0.64 9.86 -12.75
CA GLY A 617 1.82 9.01 -12.58
C GLY A 617 3.17 9.59 -13.02
N PHE A 618 3.30 10.93 -13.10
CA PHE A 618 4.48 11.64 -13.61
C PHE A 618 5.80 11.28 -12.90
N LYS A 619 6.88 11.09 -13.68
CA LYS A 619 8.28 11.01 -13.24
C LYS A 619 9.19 11.68 -14.27
N LYS A 620 10.15 12.50 -13.83
CA LYS A 620 11.14 13.15 -14.69
C LYS A 620 12.51 12.47 -14.56
N ALA A 621 13.30 12.46 -15.63
CA ALA A 621 14.74 12.22 -15.54
C ALA A 621 15.45 13.39 -14.81
N GLU A 622 16.50 13.09 -14.05
CA GLU A 622 17.24 14.09 -13.28
C GLU A 622 17.91 15.13 -14.21
N ASN A 623 18.74 14.63 -15.14
CA ASN A 623 19.63 15.39 -16.02
C ASN A 623 19.11 15.51 -17.45
N ALA A 624 17.85 15.15 -17.71
CA ALA A 624 17.22 15.25 -19.03
C ALA A 624 15.77 15.74 -18.95
N GLU A 625 15.27 16.31 -20.03
CA GLU A 625 13.92 16.87 -20.14
C GLU A 625 12.93 15.82 -20.67
N LYS A 626 12.96 14.63 -20.05
CA LYS A 626 12.08 13.49 -20.35
C LYS A 626 11.17 13.21 -19.16
N ILE A 627 9.87 13.02 -19.44
CA ILE A 627 8.84 12.73 -18.44
C ILE A 627 8.08 11.46 -18.85
N VAL A 628 7.91 10.51 -17.93
CA VAL A 628 6.97 9.39 -18.11
C VAL A 628 5.70 9.60 -17.29
N TYR A 629 4.55 9.25 -17.85
CA TYR A 629 3.21 9.46 -17.30
C TYR A 629 2.22 8.41 -17.81
N ARG A 630 0.93 8.50 -17.47
CA ARG A 630 -0.15 7.60 -17.90
C ARG A 630 -1.38 8.38 -18.35
N LYS A 631 -2.21 7.80 -19.21
CA LYS A 631 -3.54 8.33 -19.59
C LYS A 631 -4.60 7.23 -19.67
N GLN A 632 -5.85 7.54 -19.30
CA GLN A 632 -6.95 6.56 -19.22
C GLN A 632 -8.33 7.15 -19.57
N ASN A 633 -9.27 6.28 -19.97
CA ASN A 633 -10.72 6.47 -19.90
C ASN A 633 -11.40 5.12 -19.53
N PHE A 634 -12.74 5.02 -19.43
CA PHE A 634 -13.39 3.75 -19.01
C PHE A 634 -13.01 2.53 -19.86
N GLN A 635 -12.73 2.71 -21.15
CA GLN A 635 -12.34 1.64 -22.08
C GLN A 635 -10.81 1.51 -22.24
N THR A 636 -10.03 2.53 -21.89
CA THR A 636 -8.58 2.62 -22.13
C THR A 636 -7.80 2.49 -20.82
N PHE A 637 -7.08 1.38 -20.65
CA PHE A 637 -6.23 1.14 -19.48
C PHE A 637 -5.11 2.20 -19.33
N PRO A 638 -4.76 2.63 -18.10
CA PRO A 638 -3.65 3.55 -17.80
C PRO A 638 -2.26 2.97 -18.08
N ASP A 639 -1.92 2.78 -19.35
CA ASP A 639 -0.57 2.43 -19.80
C ASP A 639 0.43 3.57 -19.62
N LEU A 640 1.72 3.23 -19.63
CA LEU A 640 2.82 4.16 -19.48
C LEU A 640 3.19 4.79 -20.83
N TYR A 641 3.34 6.11 -20.81
CA TYR A 641 3.73 6.96 -21.93
C TYR A 641 5.02 7.72 -21.59
N LEU A 642 5.78 8.08 -22.61
CA LEU A 642 6.97 8.92 -22.54
C LEU A 642 6.73 10.21 -23.34
N LEU A 643 6.84 11.34 -22.67
CA LEU A 643 7.09 12.64 -23.30
C LEU A 643 8.60 12.73 -23.60
N ASN A 644 8.94 12.76 -24.88
CA ASN A 644 10.33 12.82 -25.33
C ASN A 644 10.87 14.26 -25.46
N ASP A 645 12.13 14.42 -25.88
CA ASP A 645 12.78 15.73 -25.97
C ASP A 645 12.13 16.69 -26.98
N LYS A 646 11.36 16.14 -27.94
CA LYS A 646 10.56 16.86 -28.95
C LYS A 646 9.12 17.15 -28.49
N GLU A 647 8.77 16.78 -27.26
CA GLU A 647 7.42 16.89 -26.71
C GLU A 647 6.38 16.00 -27.43
N GLU A 648 6.83 14.90 -28.08
CA GLU A 648 5.96 13.86 -28.66
C GLU A 648 5.51 12.85 -27.58
N ASP A 649 4.27 12.36 -27.69
CA ASP A 649 3.66 11.36 -26.80
C ASP A 649 3.86 9.92 -27.33
N VAL A 650 4.64 9.09 -26.61
CA VAL A 650 4.99 7.72 -27.03
C VAL A 650 4.49 6.68 -26.03
N ARG A 651 3.56 5.79 -26.43
CA ARG A 651 3.12 4.63 -25.63
C ARG A 651 4.27 3.62 -25.48
N ILE A 652 4.67 3.29 -24.25
CA ILE A 652 5.81 2.38 -23.97
C ILE A 652 5.41 1.07 -23.28
N THR A 653 4.13 0.90 -22.89
CA THR A 653 3.56 -0.36 -22.43
C THR A 653 2.20 -0.66 -23.07
N ASP A 654 1.86 -1.94 -23.13
CA ASP A 654 0.52 -2.47 -23.38
C ASP A 654 0.29 -3.58 -22.35
N ALA A 655 -0.29 -3.21 -21.19
CA ALA A 655 -0.23 -4.05 -20.00
C ALA A 655 -1.40 -5.04 -19.86
N ASN A 656 -2.53 -4.79 -20.53
CA ASN A 656 -3.77 -5.59 -20.40
C ASN A 656 -4.48 -5.89 -21.74
N PRO A 657 -3.80 -6.47 -22.75
CA PRO A 657 -4.43 -6.80 -24.03
C PRO A 657 -5.58 -7.82 -23.89
N GLN A 658 -5.58 -8.65 -22.83
CA GLN A 658 -6.63 -9.62 -22.54
C GLN A 658 -7.99 -8.99 -22.20
N GLN A 659 -8.06 -7.66 -21.99
CA GLN A 659 -9.34 -6.95 -21.85
C GLN A 659 -10.29 -7.23 -23.02
N ASN A 660 -9.74 -7.46 -24.22
CA ASN A 660 -10.52 -7.75 -25.43
C ASN A 660 -11.27 -9.10 -25.36
N ASP A 661 -10.86 -10.03 -24.49
CA ASP A 661 -11.47 -11.36 -24.35
C ASP A 661 -12.75 -11.35 -23.48
N PHE A 662 -13.02 -10.22 -22.81
CA PHE A 662 -14.10 -10.05 -21.84
C PHE A 662 -15.14 -9.03 -22.29
N LYS A 663 -16.39 -9.27 -21.90
CA LYS A 663 -17.45 -8.26 -21.98
C LYS A 663 -17.09 -7.09 -21.06
N TRP A 664 -16.76 -5.94 -21.61
CA TRP A 664 -16.28 -4.78 -20.85
C TRP A 664 -17.36 -3.73 -20.56
N GLY A 665 -18.24 -3.50 -21.54
CA GLY A 665 -19.33 -2.55 -21.45
C GLY A 665 -18.98 -1.11 -21.86
N THR A 666 -19.97 -0.23 -21.69
CA THR A 666 -19.90 1.20 -21.99
C THR A 666 -20.39 2.03 -20.81
N VAL A 667 -20.12 3.34 -20.83
CA VAL A 667 -20.63 4.32 -19.87
C VAL A 667 -21.13 5.54 -20.63
N GLU A 668 -22.27 6.09 -20.22
CA GLU A 668 -22.84 7.34 -20.73
C GLU A 668 -23.37 8.21 -19.58
N LEU A 669 -23.58 9.50 -19.86
CA LEU A 669 -24.33 10.36 -18.94
C LEU A 669 -25.82 10.03 -19.03
N PHE A 670 -26.47 9.94 -17.88
CA PHE A 670 -27.92 9.79 -17.74
C PHE A 670 -28.51 11.00 -17.04
N HIS A 671 -29.63 11.51 -17.56
CA HIS A 671 -30.26 12.74 -17.11
C HIS A 671 -31.68 12.45 -16.62
N TRP A 672 -32.04 12.94 -15.43
CA TRP A 672 -33.42 12.87 -14.93
C TRP A 672 -33.83 14.15 -14.21
N THR A 673 -35.09 14.21 -13.79
CA THR A 673 -35.61 15.29 -12.93
C THR A 673 -35.96 14.70 -11.58
N ALA A 674 -35.40 15.25 -10.50
CA ALA A 674 -35.71 14.85 -9.13
C ALA A 674 -37.09 15.33 -8.68
N PHE A 675 -37.58 14.84 -7.53
CA PHE A 675 -38.94 15.17 -7.05
C PHE A 675 -39.11 16.67 -6.72
N ASP A 676 -38.03 17.38 -6.39
CA ASP A 676 -38.00 18.85 -6.24
C ASP A 676 -37.92 19.63 -7.56
N GLY A 677 -37.97 18.95 -8.72
CA GLY A 677 -37.93 19.55 -10.04
C GLY A 677 -36.52 19.89 -10.55
N LYS A 678 -35.46 19.61 -9.78
CA LYS A 678 -34.07 19.79 -10.27
C LYS A 678 -33.73 18.77 -11.34
N LYS A 679 -33.07 19.23 -12.40
CA LYS A 679 -32.38 18.36 -13.35
C LYS A 679 -31.09 17.86 -12.71
N LEU A 680 -30.85 16.55 -12.81
CA LEU A 680 -29.66 15.88 -12.29
C LEU A 680 -29.02 15.01 -13.38
N ASP A 681 -27.72 14.83 -13.23
CA ASP A 681 -26.87 14.01 -14.09
C ASP A 681 -26.35 12.80 -13.31
N GLY A 682 -25.89 11.77 -14.00
CA GLY A 682 -25.31 10.57 -13.40
C GLY A 682 -24.66 9.70 -14.46
N LEU A 683 -24.05 8.60 -14.03
CA LEU A 683 -23.43 7.63 -14.93
C LEU A 683 -24.33 6.40 -15.08
N LEU A 684 -24.53 5.95 -16.32
CA LEU A 684 -25.21 4.70 -16.64
C LEU A 684 -24.24 3.78 -17.37
N TYR A 685 -23.89 2.65 -16.74
CA TYR A 685 -23.05 1.62 -17.35
C TYR A 685 -23.91 0.48 -17.90
N LYS A 686 -23.58 0.02 -19.10
CA LYS A 686 -24.30 -1.04 -19.83
C LYS A 686 -23.37 -2.20 -20.19
N PRO A 687 -23.86 -3.47 -20.19
CA PRO A 687 -23.16 -4.61 -20.76
C PRO A 687 -22.71 -4.38 -22.21
N GLU A 688 -21.63 -5.05 -22.64
CA GLU A 688 -21.11 -4.90 -24.01
C GLU A 688 -22.09 -5.45 -25.06
N ASP A 689 -22.73 -6.58 -24.73
CA ASP A 689 -23.78 -7.24 -25.51
C ASP A 689 -25.19 -6.82 -25.06
N PHE A 690 -25.36 -5.54 -24.71
CA PHE A 690 -26.63 -4.97 -24.27
C PHE A 690 -27.76 -5.22 -25.28
N ASN A 691 -28.84 -5.85 -24.81
CA ASN A 691 -30.04 -6.14 -25.59
C ASN A 691 -31.25 -5.39 -25.00
N PRO A 692 -31.85 -4.41 -25.68
CA PRO A 692 -32.96 -3.62 -25.14
C PRO A 692 -34.26 -4.42 -24.89
N ASN A 693 -34.34 -5.67 -25.35
CA ASN A 693 -35.46 -6.57 -25.10
C ASN A 693 -35.24 -7.52 -23.90
N LYS A 694 -34.03 -7.55 -23.31
CA LYS A 694 -33.72 -8.30 -22.10
C LYS A 694 -33.99 -7.43 -20.87
N LYS A 695 -34.55 -8.03 -19.82
CA LYS A 695 -34.65 -7.43 -18.49
C LYS A 695 -33.35 -7.67 -17.71
N TYR A 696 -32.78 -6.61 -17.15
CA TYR A 696 -31.54 -6.63 -16.40
C TYR A 696 -31.77 -6.16 -14.95
N PRO A 697 -31.23 -6.84 -13.93
CA PRO A 697 -31.18 -6.33 -12.56
C PRO A 697 -30.29 -5.08 -12.50
N VAL A 698 -30.57 -4.22 -11.52
CA VAL A 698 -29.88 -2.93 -11.35
C VAL A 698 -29.08 -2.90 -10.06
N MET A 699 -27.82 -2.49 -10.16
CA MET A 699 -27.02 -2.06 -9.01
C MET A 699 -26.90 -0.54 -9.04
N ILE A 700 -27.38 0.13 -7.99
CA ILE A 700 -27.16 1.58 -7.82
C ILE A 700 -26.03 1.78 -6.81
N TYR A 701 -24.97 2.46 -7.23
CA TYR A 701 -23.88 2.90 -6.36
C TYR A 701 -23.90 4.42 -6.23
N PHE A 702 -23.62 4.97 -5.05
CA PHE A 702 -23.63 6.43 -4.85
C PHE A 702 -22.75 6.89 -3.68
N TYR A 703 -22.48 8.20 -3.68
CA TYR A 703 -21.73 8.88 -2.63
C TYR A 703 -22.02 10.40 -2.64
N GLU A 704 -21.56 11.12 -3.67
CA GLU A 704 -21.81 12.55 -3.86
C GLU A 704 -22.09 12.86 -5.33
N LYS A 705 -21.13 13.45 -6.06
CA LYS A 705 -21.20 13.63 -7.51
C LYS A 705 -20.15 12.77 -8.18
N TYR A 706 -20.56 12.06 -9.22
CA TYR A 706 -19.76 11.07 -9.95
C TYR A 706 -19.81 11.28 -11.46
N SER A 707 -20.68 12.15 -11.99
CA SER A 707 -20.68 12.57 -13.40
C SER A 707 -19.29 13.03 -13.88
N ASP A 708 -18.53 13.74 -13.02
CA ASP A 708 -17.13 14.13 -13.24
C ASP A 708 -16.15 12.95 -13.42
N GLU A 709 -16.50 11.74 -12.97
CA GLU A 709 -15.69 10.52 -13.09
C GLU A 709 -15.94 9.72 -14.38
N LEU A 710 -16.66 10.26 -15.36
CA LEU A 710 -16.99 9.62 -16.65
C LEU A 710 -15.78 8.94 -17.34
N HIS A 711 -14.57 9.49 -17.17
CA HIS A 711 -13.33 8.98 -17.76
C HIS A 711 -12.46 8.14 -16.80
N ASN A 712 -13.02 7.58 -15.72
CA ASN A 712 -12.28 6.65 -14.85
C ASN A 712 -12.28 5.21 -15.40
N TYR A 713 -11.10 4.57 -15.39
CA TYR A 713 -10.94 3.16 -15.72
C TYR A 713 -11.14 2.27 -14.48
N TRP A 714 -12.16 1.41 -14.51
CA TRP A 714 -12.45 0.47 -13.42
C TRP A 714 -11.73 -0.87 -13.66
N THR A 715 -10.54 -1.04 -13.08
CA THR A 715 -9.82 -2.33 -13.16
C THR A 715 -10.59 -3.44 -12.42
N PRO A 716 -10.89 -4.59 -13.06
CA PRO A 716 -11.38 -5.79 -12.39
C PRO A 716 -10.40 -6.23 -11.31
N ARG A 717 -10.85 -6.20 -10.07
CA ARG A 717 -10.06 -6.56 -8.89
C ARG A 717 -10.98 -6.84 -7.70
N PRO A 718 -10.50 -7.61 -6.71
CA PRO A 718 -11.20 -7.81 -5.45
C PRO A 718 -11.57 -6.49 -4.76
N SER A 719 -12.78 -6.41 -4.22
CA SER A 719 -13.36 -5.19 -3.66
C SER A 719 -12.61 -4.70 -2.41
N ALA A 720 -12.36 -3.40 -2.33
CA ALA A 720 -11.87 -2.79 -1.09
C ALA A 720 -12.99 -2.40 -0.10
N SER A 721 -14.23 -2.30 -0.58
CA SER A 721 -15.40 -1.72 0.12
C SER A 721 -16.62 -1.52 -0.81
N ILE A 722 -16.38 -1.25 -2.10
CA ILE A 722 -17.41 -0.91 -3.09
C ILE A 722 -17.60 -1.99 -4.16
N VAL A 723 -18.74 -1.97 -4.84
CA VAL A 723 -18.96 -2.78 -6.05
C VAL A 723 -17.94 -2.43 -7.17
N ASN A 724 -17.71 -3.37 -8.09
CA ASN A 724 -16.80 -3.18 -9.22
C ASN A 724 -17.62 -3.06 -10.51
N MET A 725 -17.63 -1.87 -11.11
CA MET A 725 -18.49 -1.53 -12.26
C MET A 725 -18.27 -2.46 -13.45
N SER A 726 -17.00 -2.70 -13.82
CA SER A 726 -16.63 -3.60 -14.91
C SER A 726 -17.09 -5.04 -14.65
N TYR A 727 -16.90 -5.55 -13.44
CA TYR A 727 -17.42 -6.88 -13.05
C TYR A 727 -18.94 -6.94 -13.18
N LEU A 728 -19.67 -5.92 -12.72
CA LEU A 728 -21.13 -5.89 -12.77
C LEU A 728 -21.67 -5.91 -14.20
N VAL A 729 -21.22 -5.00 -15.08
CA VAL A 729 -21.70 -4.98 -16.48
C VAL A 729 -21.30 -6.22 -17.27
N SER A 730 -20.16 -6.84 -16.93
CA SER A 730 -19.75 -8.12 -17.51
C SER A 730 -20.67 -9.28 -17.08
N ASN A 731 -21.38 -9.15 -15.95
CA ASN A 731 -22.29 -10.13 -15.36
C ASN A 731 -23.77 -9.72 -15.45
N ASP A 732 -24.15 -9.06 -16.55
CA ASP A 732 -25.54 -8.70 -16.86
C ASP A 732 -26.22 -7.82 -15.79
N TYR A 733 -25.48 -6.92 -15.14
CA TYR A 733 -26.08 -5.83 -14.36
C TYR A 733 -26.07 -4.53 -15.16
N ILE A 734 -27.15 -3.75 -15.04
CA ILE A 734 -27.09 -2.30 -15.29
C ILE A 734 -26.54 -1.64 -14.02
N VAL A 735 -25.56 -0.74 -14.17
CA VAL A 735 -25.03 0.04 -13.03
C VAL A 735 -25.41 1.51 -13.20
N PHE A 736 -26.08 2.07 -12.20
CA PHE A 736 -26.45 3.48 -12.16
C PHE A 736 -25.73 4.19 -11.02
N ILE A 737 -25.17 5.37 -11.30
CA ILE A 737 -24.51 6.22 -10.31
C ILE A 737 -25.09 7.64 -10.40
N PRO A 738 -26.09 7.99 -9.57
CA PRO A 738 -26.66 9.34 -9.57
C PRO A 738 -25.74 10.37 -8.92
N ASP A 739 -25.67 11.59 -9.47
CA ASP A 739 -25.22 12.75 -8.69
C ASP A 739 -26.24 13.12 -7.63
N ILE A 740 -25.73 13.51 -6.46
CA ILE A 740 -26.51 13.99 -5.33
C ILE A 740 -26.22 15.47 -5.12
N VAL A 741 -27.28 16.26 -5.03
CA VAL A 741 -27.24 17.67 -4.62
C VAL A 741 -27.93 17.83 -3.28
N TYR A 742 -27.36 18.65 -2.41
CA TYR A 742 -27.80 18.74 -1.02
C TYR A 742 -28.57 20.03 -0.73
N LYS A 743 -29.48 19.92 0.23
CA LYS A 743 -30.06 21.04 0.97
C LYS A 743 -29.56 20.99 2.41
N ASP A 744 -29.09 22.12 2.91
CA ASP A 744 -28.60 22.25 4.28
C ASP A 744 -29.64 21.82 5.32
N GLY A 745 -29.17 21.18 6.39
CA GLY A 745 -29.99 20.53 7.41
C GLY A 745 -30.60 19.20 7.00
N LYS A 746 -30.59 18.84 5.70
CA LYS A 746 -31.37 17.71 5.16
C LYS A 746 -30.54 16.79 4.23
N PRO A 747 -29.33 16.34 4.61
CA PRO A 747 -28.51 15.45 3.77
C PRO A 747 -29.21 14.15 3.40
N GLY A 748 -29.91 13.51 4.33
CA GLY A 748 -30.59 12.23 4.10
C GLY A 748 -31.77 12.38 3.13
N GLU A 749 -32.62 13.36 3.38
CA GLU A 749 -33.75 13.68 2.49
C GLU A 749 -33.29 14.15 1.10
N SER A 750 -32.14 14.83 1.02
CA SER A 750 -31.51 15.18 -0.26
C SER A 750 -31.04 13.93 -1.03
N ALA A 751 -30.44 12.98 -0.33
CA ALA A 751 -30.05 11.70 -0.91
C ALA A 751 -31.28 10.89 -1.35
N TYR A 752 -32.36 10.87 -0.55
CA TYR A 752 -33.65 10.30 -0.93
C TYR A 752 -34.18 10.93 -2.22
N ASN A 753 -34.28 12.27 -2.29
CA ASN A 753 -34.75 13.00 -3.46
C ASN A 753 -33.94 12.67 -4.72
N CYS A 754 -32.61 12.64 -4.65
CA CYS A 754 -31.76 12.39 -5.82
C CYS A 754 -31.75 10.90 -6.24
N ILE A 755 -31.54 9.99 -5.28
CA ILE A 755 -31.34 8.56 -5.55
C ILE A 755 -32.66 7.87 -5.91
N VAL A 756 -33.73 8.12 -5.15
CA VAL A 756 -35.01 7.42 -5.35
C VAL A 756 -35.70 7.90 -6.62
N SER A 757 -35.67 9.20 -6.94
CA SER A 757 -36.19 9.70 -8.23
C SER A 757 -35.40 9.15 -9.42
N GLY A 758 -34.07 9.03 -9.30
CA GLY A 758 -33.24 8.41 -10.33
C GLY A 758 -33.54 6.91 -10.49
N ALA A 759 -33.74 6.20 -9.37
CA ALA A 759 -34.16 4.80 -9.36
C ALA A 759 -35.55 4.61 -9.99
N GLU A 760 -36.50 5.52 -9.77
CA GLU A 760 -37.81 5.51 -10.43
C GLU A 760 -37.70 5.81 -11.93
N GLU A 761 -36.84 6.74 -12.34
CA GLU A 761 -36.66 7.07 -13.75
C GLU A 761 -36.03 5.90 -14.53
N ILE A 762 -34.97 5.29 -14.01
CA ILE A 762 -34.39 4.09 -14.65
C ILE A 762 -35.38 2.90 -14.63
N SER A 763 -36.27 2.80 -13.64
CA SER A 763 -37.29 1.75 -13.58
C SER A 763 -38.32 1.81 -14.72
N LYS A 764 -38.45 2.97 -15.39
CA LYS A 764 -39.32 3.14 -16.57
C LYS A 764 -38.69 2.59 -17.85
N LEU A 765 -37.38 2.30 -17.85
CA LEU A 765 -36.67 1.82 -19.02
C LEU A 765 -37.12 0.38 -19.37
N PRO A 766 -37.41 0.06 -20.63
CA PRO A 766 -38.02 -1.22 -21.01
C PRO A 766 -37.13 -2.42 -20.69
N TYR A 767 -35.82 -2.22 -20.59
CA TYR A 767 -34.81 -3.23 -20.25
C TYR A 767 -34.45 -3.33 -18.76
N VAL A 768 -35.00 -2.48 -17.89
CA VAL A 768 -34.74 -2.55 -16.44
C VAL A 768 -35.74 -3.48 -15.75
N ASP A 769 -35.23 -4.38 -14.91
CA ASP A 769 -36.03 -5.18 -13.97
C ASP A 769 -36.26 -4.38 -12.69
N SER A 770 -37.40 -3.70 -12.61
CA SER A 770 -37.77 -2.88 -11.45
C SER A 770 -38.07 -3.68 -10.17
N GLY A 771 -38.23 -5.01 -10.27
CA GLY A 771 -38.36 -5.89 -9.10
C GLY A 771 -37.01 -6.27 -8.46
N ASN A 772 -35.91 -6.05 -9.19
CA ASN A 772 -34.56 -6.48 -8.81
C ASN A 772 -33.57 -5.32 -8.88
N ILE A 773 -33.77 -4.34 -7.99
CA ILE A 773 -32.89 -3.19 -7.77
C ILE A 773 -32.23 -3.29 -6.38
N ALA A 774 -30.91 -3.15 -6.31
CA ALA A 774 -30.17 -3.02 -5.05
C ALA A 774 -29.39 -1.71 -4.97
N ILE A 775 -29.01 -1.34 -3.74
CA ILE A 775 -28.18 -0.18 -3.42
C ILE A 775 -26.89 -0.58 -2.71
N GLN A 776 -25.78 0.08 -3.07
CA GLN A 776 -24.51 -0.05 -2.36
C GLN A 776 -23.84 1.30 -2.17
N GLY A 777 -23.25 1.52 -1.01
CA GLY A 777 -22.45 2.70 -0.74
C GLY A 777 -21.43 2.45 0.36
N GLN A 778 -20.34 3.21 0.34
CA GLN A 778 -19.27 3.19 1.34
C GLN A 778 -19.18 4.56 2.03
N SER A 779 -18.89 4.59 3.33
CA SER A 779 -18.71 5.81 4.11
C SER A 779 -19.94 6.72 4.08
N TRP A 780 -19.88 7.86 3.38
CA TRP A 780 -21.03 8.72 3.14
C TRP A 780 -22.12 8.05 2.29
N GLY A 781 -21.73 7.27 1.28
CA GLY A 781 -22.63 6.35 0.59
C GLY A 781 -23.21 5.29 1.53
N GLY A 782 -22.44 4.85 2.53
CA GLY A 782 -22.91 3.91 3.56
C GLY A 782 -23.96 4.52 4.48
N TYR A 783 -23.78 5.78 4.88
CA TYR A 783 -24.81 6.58 5.55
C TYR A 783 -26.07 6.69 4.69
N GLN A 784 -25.93 7.04 3.41
CA GLN A 784 -27.07 7.18 2.50
C GLN A 784 -27.84 5.87 2.34
N VAL A 785 -27.14 4.73 2.19
CA VAL A 785 -27.79 3.40 2.22
C VAL A 785 -28.55 3.20 3.53
N ALA A 786 -27.90 3.43 4.68
CA ALA A 786 -28.52 3.26 5.99
C ALA A 786 -29.75 4.17 6.18
N TYR A 787 -29.73 5.40 5.66
CA TYR A 787 -30.88 6.31 5.67
C TYR A 787 -32.00 5.79 4.76
N LEU A 788 -31.70 5.46 3.50
CA LEU A 788 -32.69 5.02 2.51
C LEU A 788 -33.50 3.81 2.98
N VAL A 789 -32.86 2.79 3.55
CA VAL A 789 -33.55 1.57 4.04
C VAL A 789 -34.49 1.84 5.23
N THR A 790 -34.44 3.02 5.86
CA THR A 790 -35.39 3.45 6.90
C THR A 790 -36.56 4.29 6.37
N ARG A 791 -36.53 4.62 5.06
CA ARG A 791 -37.44 5.56 4.38
C ARG A 791 -38.21 4.93 3.22
N THR A 792 -37.69 3.88 2.59
CA THR A 792 -38.36 3.18 1.48
C THR A 792 -37.96 1.71 1.42
N ASN A 793 -38.92 0.87 0.98
CA ASN A 793 -38.73 -0.56 0.72
C ASN A 793 -38.61 -0.84 -0.79
N MET A 794 -38.30 0.18 -1.62
CA MET A 794 -38.08 0.06 -3.07
C MET A 794 -36.93 -0.90 -3.40
N PHE A 795 -35.93 -0.98 -2.54
CA PHE A 795 -34.71 -1.75 -2.80
C PHE A 795 -34.83 -3.18 -2.25
N LYS A 796 -34.55 -4.15 -3.13
CA LYS A 796 -34.63 -5.59 -2.87
C LYS A 796 -33.59 -6.05 -1.83
N ALA A 797 -32.41 -5.44 -1.86
CA ALA A 797 -31.31 -5.66 -0.94
C ALA A 797 -30.40 -4.43 -0.87
N ALA A 798 -29.68 -4.27 0.23
CA ALA A 798 -28.80 -3.14 0.47
C ALA A 798 -27.47 -3.55 1.09
N MET A 799 -26.37 -2.88 0.71
CA MET A 799 -25.09 -3.00 1.42
C MET A 799 -24.55 -1.63 1.85
N ALA A 800 -24.42 -1.43 3.16
CA ALA A 800 -23.84 -0.25 3.78
C ALA A 800 -22.42 -0.53 4.27
N GLY A 801 -21.42 -0.05 3.53
CA GLY A 801 -20.02 -0.07 3.95
C GLY A 801 -19.69 1.15 4.81
N ALA A 802 -19.09 0.94 5.98
CA ALA A 802 -18.75 1.94 7.00
C ALA A 802 -19.83 3.03 7.20
N PRO A 803 -21.10 2.69 7.49
CA PRO A 803 -22.17 3.67 7.61
C PRO A 803 -21.98 4.58 8.83
N VAL A 804 -22.49 5.81 8.73
CA VAL A 804 -22.93 6.57 9.91
C VAL A 804 -24.39 6.19 10.17
N SER A 805 -24.69 5.70 11.36
CA SER A 805 -26.04 5.30 11.79
C SER A 805 -26.68 6.33 12.70
N ASN A 806 -25.86 7.06 13.47
CA ASN A 806 -26.30 7.95 14.51
C ASN A 806 -25.41 9.19 14.50
N MET A 807 -25.87 10.24 13.81
CA MET A 807 -25.17 11.51 13.78
C MET A 807 -25.02 12.11 15.17
N THR A 808 -25.91 11.84 16.14
CA THR A 808 -25.76 12.36 17.51
C THR A 808 -24.55 11.75 18.23
N SER A 809 -24.35 10.42 18.16
CA SER A 809 -23.18 9.77 18.79
C SER A 809 -21.91 9.96 17.96
N ALA A 810 -22.03 10.01 16.63
CA ALA A 810 -20.89 10.19 15.73
C ALA A 810 -20.35 11.63 15.73
N TYR A 811 -21.20 12.63 16.01
CA TYR A 811 -20.84 14.05 16.13
C TYR A 811 -19.71 14.27 17.14
N GLY A 812 -19.84 13.73 18.35
CA GLY A 812 -18.79 13.81 19.38
C GLY A 812 -17.57 12.89 19.14
N GLY A 813 -17.54 12.10 18.08
CA GLY A 813 -16.52 11.07 17.87
C GLY A 813 -15.22 11.56 17.21
N ILE A 814 -14.14 10.77 17.33
CA ILE A 814 -12.80 11.12 16.82
C ILE A 814 -12.45 10.45 15.48
N ARG A 815 -12.12 11.23 14.46
CA ARG A 815 -11.64 10.75 13.15
C ARG A 815 -10.19 10.22 13.26
N TRP A 816 -10.02 9.05 13.87
CA TRP A 816 -8.73 8.45 14.28
C TRP A 816 -7.60 8.43 13.23
N GLN A 817 -7.90 8.52 11.93
CA GLN A 817 -6.87 8.64 10.89
C GLN A 817 -6.19 10.02 10.84
N SER A 818 -6.91 11.10 11.14
CA SER A 818 -6.36 12.47 11.22
C SER A 818 -6.30 12.99 12.66
N GLY A 819 -7.05 12.38 13.58
CA GLY A 819 -7.28 12.92 14.90
C GLY A 819 -8.09 14.22 14.83
N LEU A 820 -9.16 14.30 14.06
CA LEU A 820 -10.03 15.50 14.06
C LEU A 820 -11.40 15.20 14.69
N SER A 821 -11.99 16.21 15.34
CA SER A 821 -13.30 16.12 16.01
C SER A 821 -14.33 15.93 14.93
N ARG A 822 -15.23 14.94 14.99
CA ARG A 822 -16.15 14.71 13.87
C ARG A 822 -17.28 15.72 13.78
N GLN A 823 -17.55 16.52 14.81
CA GLN A 823 -18.56 17.58 14.83
C GLN A 823 -18.55 18.36 13.52
N PHE A 824 -17.31 18.67 13.17
CA PHE A 824 -16.76 19.22 11.96
C PHE A 824 -17.44 18.74 10.66
N GLN A 825 -17.52 17.44 10.46
CA GLN A 825 -18.04 16.77 9.27
C GLN A 825 -19.57 16.83 9.19
N TYR A 826 -20.23 17.03 10.34
CA TYR A 826 -21.68 17.08 10.44
C TYR A 826 -22.22 18.49 10.31
N GLU A 827 -21.65 19.45 11.02
CA GLU A 827 -22.19 20.81 11.06
C GLU A 827 -22.25 21.42 9.66
N LYS A 828 -21.26 21.19 8.81
CA LYS A 828 -21.21 21.90 7.53
C LYS A 828 -20.71 21.04 6.34
N THR A 829 -19.68 20.20 6.44
CA THR A 829 -19.00 19.63 5.23
C THR A 829 -19.79 18.54 4.54
N GLN A 830 -19.78 17.33 5.12
CA GLN A 830 -20.28 16.16 4.39
C GLN A 830 -21.74 15.93 4.74
N SER A 831 -22.10 16.09 6.03
CA SER A 831 -23.49 15.99 6.47
C SER A 831 -24.25 17.30 6.45
N ARG A 832 -23.60 18.46 6.30
CA ARG A 832 -24.28 19.71 5.90
C ARG A 832 -25.47 20.09 6.79
N ILE A 833 -25.42 19.79 8.09
CA ILE A 833 -26.56 19.98 9.01
C ILE A 833 -26.83 21.48 9.27
N GLY A 834 -25.87 22.35 8.97
CA GLY A 834 -25.90 23.81 9.12
C GLY A 834 -25.65 24.28 10.56
N LYS A 835 -25.92 23.43 11.55
CA LYS A 835 -25.92 23.74 12.99
C LYS A 835 -25.12 22.72 13.81
N ASN A 836 -24.74 23.12 15.01
CA ASN A 836 -24.26 22.21 16.06
C ASN A 836 -25.39 21.31 16.60
N LEU A 837 -25.02 20.28 17.36
CA LEU A 837 -25.94 19.28 17.88
C LEU A 837 -27.01 19.85 18.83
N TRP A 838 -26.73 20.97 19.52
CA TRP A 838 -27.65 21.56 20.49
C TRP A 838 -28.68 22.48 19.82
N ASP A 839 -28.25 23.34 18.89
CA ASP A 839 -29.10 24.29 18.15
C ASP A 839 -29.91 23.64 17.01
N GLY A 840 -29.55 22.41 16.63
CA GLY A 840 -30.17 21.63 15.56
C GLY A 840 -30.48 20.18 15.94
N PHE A 841 -30.69 19.89 17.22
CA PHE A 841 -30.89 18.51 17.72
C PHE A 841 -31.91 17.70 16.91
N ASP A 842 -33.01 18.35 16.50
CA ASP A 842 -34.04 17.80 15.63
C ASP A 842 -33.47 17.31 14.28
N LEU A 843 -32.62 18.10 13.63
CA LEU A 843 -31.96 17.76 12.37
C LEU A 843 -30.97 16.58 12.55
N TYR A 844 -30.25 16.51 13.68
CA TYR A 844 -29.37 15.38 13.95
C TYR A 844 -30.13 14.08 14.20
N VAL A 845 -31.26 14.13 14.90
CA VAL A 845 -32.14 12.97 15.11
C VAL A 845 -32.78 12.55 13.79
N GLU A 846 -33.33 13.48 13.01
CA GLU A 846 -33.95 13.21 11.71
C GLU A 846 -32.98 12.57 10.71
N ASN A 847 -31.74 13.06 10.65
CA ASN A 847 -30.72 12.52 9.74
C ASN A 847 -29.96 11.32 10.33
N SER A 848 -30.40 10.74 11.45
CA SER A 848 -29.78 9.54 12.07
C SER A 848 -30.58 8.25 11.78
N PRO A 849 -30.10 7.37 10.87
CA PRO A 849 -30.74 6.09 10.55
C PRO A 849 -31.14 5.23 11.76
N LEU A 850 -30.41 5.31 12.87
CA LEU A 850 -30.65 4.58 14.11
C LEU A 850 -32.11 4.71 14.60
N PHE A 851 -32.69 5.90 14.51
CA PHE A 851 -34.06 6.14 14.97
C PHE A 851 -35.12 5.67 13.96
N GLY A 852 -34.72 5.44 12.70
CA GLY A 852 -35.55 4.87 11.64
C GLY A 852 -35.52 3.33 11.56
N ILE A 853 -34.66 2.65 12.32
CA ILE A 853 -34.49 1.18 12.31
C ILE A 853 -35.80 0.37 12.40
N PRO A 854 -36.85 0.77 13.17
CA PRO A 854 -38.12 0.04 13.18
C PRO A 854 -38.77 -0.14 11.80
N ASN A 855 -38.54 0.79 10.87
CA ASN A 855 -39.11 0.79 9.53
C ASN A 855 -38.36 -0.10 8.53
N VAL A 856 -37.18 -0.63 8.89
CA VAL A 856 -36.31 -1.35 7.95
C VAL A 856 -36.89 -2.73 7.63
N GLU A 857 -37.28 -2.94 6.37
CA GLU A 857 -37.67 -4.25 5.83
C GLU A 857 -36.63 -4.81 4.84
N THR A 858 -35.89 -3.95 4.14
CA THR A 858 -34.82 -4.35 3.21
C THR A 858 -33.67 -5.06 3.95
N PRO A 859 -33.27 -6.28 3.53
CA PRO A 859 -32.11 -6.97 4.08
C PRO A 859 -30.82 -6.15 3.93
N LEU A 860 -30.03 -6.03 5.00
CA LEU A 860 -28.87 -5.15 5.05
C LEU A 860 -27.56 -5.90 5.35
N LEU A 861 -26.64 -5.88 4.39
CA LEU A 861 -25.25 -6.26 4.61
C LEU A 861 -24.45 -5.03 5.08
N ILE A 862 -23.83 -5.12 6.26
CA ILE A 862 -22.97 -4.08 6.81
C ILE A 862 -21.52 -4.56 6.72
N MET A 863 -20.61 -3.69 6.29
CA MET A 863 -19.17 -3.93 6.33
C MET A 863 -18.52 -2.80 7.13
N HIS A 864 -17.82 -3.10 8.22
CA HIS A 864 -17.15 -2.05 9.02
C HIS A 864 -15.90 -2.62 9.70
N ASN A 865 -14.73 -2.06 9.40
CA ASN A 865 -13.46 -2.60 9.87
C ASN A 865 -13.08 -2.07 11.26
N ASP A 866 -12.41 -2.90 12.07
CA ASP A 866 -12.15 -2.57 13.49
C ASP A 866 -11.13 -1.43 13.71
N ASN A 867 -10.31 -1.10 12.70
CA ASN A 867 -9.43 0.06 12.68
C ASN A 867 -9.89 1.15 11.68
N ASP A 868 -11.20 1.29 11.45
CA ASP A 868 -11.74 2.43 10.71
C ASP A 868 -11.55 3.74 11.52
N GLY A 869 -10.76 4.64 10.94
CA GLY A 869 -10.49 5.96 11.49
C GLY A 869 -11.09 7.11 10.68
N ALA A 870 -11.90 6.81 9.66
CA ALA A 870 -12.78 7.79 9.02
C ALA A 870 -14.13 7.78 9.74
N VAL A 871 -14.86 6.66 9.69
CA VAL A 871 -16.17 6.49 10.34
C VAL A 871 -15.99 5.62 11.61
N PRO A 872 -16.55 5.99 12.78
CA PRO A 872 -16.31 5.22 13.99
C PRO A 872 -16.95 3.83 13.84
N TYR A 873 -16.17 2.78 14.09
CA TYR A 873 -16.62 1.38 14.00
C TYR A 873 -17.91 1.09 14.82
N TYR A 874 -18.12 1.83 15.91
CA TYR A 874 -19.37 1.78 16.69
C TYR A 874 -20.64 2.13 15.89
N GLN A 875 -20.57 2.82 14.75
CA GLN A 875 -21.74 3.11 13.93
C GLN A 875 -22.27 1.86 13.19
N GLY A 876 -21.36 1.06 12.62
CA GLY A 876 -21.71 -0.26 12.10
C GLY A 876 -22.27 -1.18 13.19
N ILE A 877 -21.73 -1.11 14.41
CA ILE A 877 -22.25 -1.84 15.58
C ILE A 877 -23.63 -1.32 16.01
N GLU A 878 -23.84 0.00 16.12
CA GLU A 878 -25.12 0.61 16.52
C GLU A 878 -26.23 0.21 15.54
N MET A 879 -25.98 0.30 14.23
CA MET A 879 -26.92 -0.14 13.19
C MET A 879 -27.23 -1.64 13.30
N PHE A 880 -26.18 -2.48 13.36
CA PHE A 880 -26.33 -3.93 13.45
C PHE A 880 -27.08 -4.35 14.73
N MET A 881 -26.74 -3.79 15.89
CA MET A 881 -27.34 -4.13 17.17
C MET A 881 -28.81 -3.67 17.24
N GLY A 882 -29.16 -2.53 16.64
CA GLY A 882 -30.55 -2.09 16.49
C GLY A 882 -31.37 -3.06 15.64
N LEU A 883 -30.88 -3.41 14.44
CA LEU A 883 -31.55 -4.36 13.54
C LEU A 883 -31.70 -5.75 14.19
N ARG A 884 -30.62 -6.25 14.82
CA ARG A 884 -30.62 -7.49 15.60
C ARG A 884 -31.63 -7.47 16.73
N ARG A 885 -31.78 -6.36 17.46
CA ARG A 885 -32.74 -6.24 18.58
C ARG A 885 -34.19 -6.42 18.12
N LEU A 886 -34.49 -6.04 16.87
CA LEU A 886 -35.81 -6.15 16.24
C LEU A 886 -35.96 -7.39 15.34
N GLY A 887 -34.95 -8.27 15.26
CA GLY A 887 -34.99 -9.47 14.43
C GLY A 887 -34.98 -9.20 12.91
N ARG A 888 -34.55 -8.01 12.47
CA ARG A 888 -34.45 -7.68 11.04
C ARG A 888 -33.22 -8.39 10.41
N PRO A 889 -33.33 -8.95 9.18
CA PRO A 889 -32.20 -9.62 8.51
C PRO A 889 -31.02 -8.68 8.29
N ALA A 890 -29.93 -8.92 9.04
CA ALA A 890 -28.74 -8.10 9.00
C ALA A 890 -27.47 -8.92 9.28
N TRP A 891 -26.39 -8.54 8.61
CA TRP A 891 -25.06 -9.15 8.78
C TRP A 891 -24.02 -8.05 8.94
N LEU A 892 -23.00 -8.26 9.77
CA LEU A 892 -21.89 -7.32 9.92
C LEU A 892 -20.55 -8.05 9.69
N LEU A 893 -19.86 -7.66 8.61
CA LEU A 893 -18.52 -8.14 8.27
C LEU A 893 -17.47 -7.19 8.84
N VAL A 894 -16.66 -7.70 9.77
CA VAL A 894 -15.60 -6.91 10.44
C VAL A 894 -14.25 -7.48 10.07
N TYR A 895 -13.56 -6.84 9.11
CA TYR A 895 -12.21 -7.27 8.76
C TYR A 895 -11.21 -6.67 9.74
N ASN A 896 -10.42 -7.54 10.37
CA ASN A 896 -9.58 -7.11 11.48
C ASN A 896 -8.25 -6.56 11.01
N ASN A 897 -7.76 -5.55 11.73
CA ASN A 897 -6.55 -4.81 11.40
C ASN A 897 -6.62 -4.23 9.97
N GLU A 898 -7.81 -3.80 9.55
CA GLU A 898 -8.06 -3.09 8.29
C GLU A 898 -8.57 -1.69 8.58
N ALA A 899 -8.21 -0.74 7.72
CA ALA A 899 -8.62 0.65 7.85
C ALA A 899 -10.01 0.87 7.23
N HIS A 900 -10.41 2.12 7.02
CA HIS A 900 -11.69 2.48 6.38
C HIS A 900 -12.00 1.70 5.08
N ASN A 901 -10.98 1.40 4.27
CA ASN A 901 -11.07 0.52 3.11
C ASN A 901 -10.06 -0.63 3.26
N LEU A 902 -10.41 -1.83 2.78
CA LEU A 902 -9.56 -3.02 2.86
C LEU A 902 -8.25 -2.85 2.07
N LYS A 903 -7.16 -3.39 2.61
CA LYS A 903 -5.82 -3.36 1.99
C LYS A 903 -5.29 -4.77 1.68
N LYS A 904 -5.59 -5.77 2.49
CA LYS A 904 -5.13 -7.17 2.33
C LYS A 904 -5.93 -7.86 1.21
N ILE A 905 -5.26 -8.41 0.20
CA ILE A 905 -5.93 -9.01 -0.97
C ILE A 905 -6.91 -10.14 -0.59
N LYS A 906 -6.56 -10.97 0.40
CA LYS A 906 -7.42 -12.05 0.91
C LYS A 906 -8.74 -11.54 1.50
N ASN A 907 -8.70 -10.42 2.24
CA ASN A 907 -9.90 -9.81 2.81
C ASN A 907 -10.76 -9.16 1.70
N LYS A 908 -10.12 -8.59 0.68
CA LYS A 908 -10.82 -8.06 -0.50
C LYS A 908 -11.52 -9.15 -1.32
N GLN A 909 -10.91 -10.33 -1.42
CA GLN A 909 -11.49 -11.49 -2.11
C GLN A 909 -12.70 -12.03 -1.35
N ASP A 910 -12.56 -12.20 -0.03
CA ASP A 910 -13.67 -12.55 0.85
C ASP A 910 -14.84 -11.55 0.74
N LEU A 911 -14.55 -10.24 0.75
CA LEU A 911 -15.60 -9.23 0.55
C LEU A 911 -16.25 -9.31 -0.83
N SER A 912 -15.47 -9.46 -1.92
CA SER A 912 -16.02 -9.64 -3.26
C SER A 912 -16.99 -10.83 -3.34
N ILE A 913 -16.60 -11.97 -2.78
CA ILE A 913 -17.41 -13.19 -2.76
C ILE A 913 -18.68 -12.96 -1.94
N ARG A 914 -18.57 -12.52 -0.69
CA ARG A 914 -19.74 -12.34 0.20
C ARG A 914 -20.70 -11.27 -0.32
N MET A 915 -20.18 -10.15 -0.82
CA MET A 915 -20.98 -9.07 -1.42
C MET A 915 -21.77 -9.57 -2.63
N MET A 916 -21.14 -10.33 -3.54
CA MET A 916 -21.84 -10.85 -4.70
C MET A 916 -22.79 -12.00 -4.37
N GLN A 917 -22.42 -12.92 -3.47
CA GLN A 917 -23.35 -13.95 -2.98
C GLN A 917 -24.62 -13.34 -2.37
N PHE A 918 -24.46 -12.26 -1.58
CA PHE A 918 -25.58 -11.52 -1.00
C PHE A 918 -26.47 -10.90 -2.09
N PHE A 919 -25.90 -10.18 -3.07
CA PHE A 919 -26.69 -9.55 -4.13
C PHE A 919 -27.29 -10.54 -5.13
N ASP A 920 -26.55 -11.56 -5.56
CA ASP A 920 -27.04 -12.58 -6.50
C ASP A 920 -28.15 -13.45 -5.86
N HIS A 921 -28.13 -13.68 -4.54
CA HIS A 921 -29.26 -14.29 -3.82
C HIS A 921 -30.56 -13.47 -3.99
N TYR A 922 -30.50 -12.16 -3.71
CA TYR A 922 -31.68 -11.31 -3.72
C TYR A 922 -32.14 -10.82 -5.10
N LEU A 923 -31.21 -10.63 -6.05
CA LEU A 923 -31.48 -10.05 -7.38
C LEU A 923 -31.54 -11.08 -8.51
N LYS A 924 -30.96 -12.26 -8.32
CA LYS A 924 -30.92 -13.35 -9.31
C LYS A 924 -31.49 -14.68 -8.81
N GLY A 925 -31.90 -14.75 -7.53
CA GLY A 925 -32.53 -15.94 -6.95
C GLY A 925 -31.58 -17.10 -6.68
N ALA A 926 -30.28 -16.84 -6.52
CA ALA A 926 -29.33 -17.87 -6.09
C ALA A 926 -29.63 -18.36 -4.65
N SER A 927 -29.25 -19.58 -4.27
CA SER A 927 -29.39 -20.06 -2.88
C SER A 927 -28.55 -19.23 -1.90
N ALA A 928 -28.97 -19.16 -0.64
CA ALA A 928 -28.23 -18.42 0.39
C ALA A 928 -26.96 -19.20 0.84
N PRO A 929 -25.81 -18.53 1.05
CA PRO A 929 -24.61 -19.17 1.59
C PRO A 929 -24.70 -19.41 3.10
N LYS A 930 -24.00 -20.43 3.62
CA LYS A 930 -23.99 -20.81 5.05
C LYS A 930 -23.62 -19.66 5.98
N TRP A 931 -22.72 -18.76 5.58
CA TRP A 931 -22.39 -17.58 6.38
C TRP A 931 -23.58 -16.62 6.58
N MET A 932 -24.53 -16.59 5.63
CA MET A 932 -25.78 -15.83 5.76
C MET A 932 -26.84 -16.54 6.60
N THR A 933 -26.85 -17.88 6.67
CA THR A 933 -27.87 -18.64 7.41
C THR A 933 -27.44 -18.98 8.84
N LYS A 934 -26.14 -19.21 9.09
CA LYS A 934 -25.60 -19.82 10.31
C LYS A 934 -24.53 -18.99 11.05
N GLY A 935 -23.93 -17.98 10.42
CA GLY A 935 -22.83 -17.19 11.00
C GLY A 935 -21.49 -17.96 11.08
N ILE A 936 -20.45 -17.37 11.70
CA ILE A 936 -19.14 -18.01 11.90
C ILE A 936 -18.57 -17.69 13.30
N PRO A 937 -18.43 -18.67 14.22
CA PRO A 937 -17.86 -18.45 15.55
C PRO A 937 -16.39 -18.01 15.56
N ILE A 938 -15.94 -17.23 16.56
CA ILE A 938 -14.53 -16.75 16.65
C ILE A 938 -13.52 -17.89 16.76
N VAL A 939 -13.95 -19.06 17.25
CA VAL A 939 -13.10 -20.25 17.44
C VAL A 939 -12.84 -20.98 16.13
N ASP A 940 -13.72 -20.82 15.14
CA ASP A 940 -13.63 -21.42 13.81
C ASP A 940 -13.24 -20.40 12.74
N LYS A 941 -13.02 -19.14 13.17
CA LYS A 941 -12.39 -18.10 12.38
C LYS A 941 -11.09 -18.60 11.75
N GLY A 942 -11.10 -18.68 10.42
CA GLY A 942 -9.97 -19.13 9.63
C GLY A 942 -9.79 -20.65 9.56
N LYS A 943 -10.79 -21.41 10.00
CA LYS A 943 -10.96 -22.84 9.70
C LYS A 943 -12.12 -23.06 8.73
N ASP A 944 -13.23 -22.38 8.97
CA ASP A 944 -14.42 -22.35 8.12
C ASP A 944 -14.63 -20.91 7.59
N LEU A 945 -15.06 -20.80 6.33
CA LEU A 945 -15.38 -19.55 5.63
C LEU A 945 -16.88 -19.41 5.32
N GLY A 946 -17.67 -20.49 5.43
CA GLY A 946 -19.12 -20.51 5.22
C GLY A 946 -19.57 -20.15 3.81
N TYR A 947 -18.71 -20.27 2.79
CA TYR A 947 -19.04 -19.90 1.40
C TYR A 947 -19.99 -20.87 0.70
N GLU A 948 -20.07 -22.13 1.13
CA GLU A 948 -20.98 -23.11 0.55
C GLU A 948 -22.43 -22.62 0.64
N LEU A 949 -23.24 -23.00 -0.34
CA LEU A 949 -24.68 -22.75 -0.32
C LEU A 949 -25.35 -23.66 0.71
N ASP A 950 -26.39 -23.16 1.39
CA ASP A 950 -27.33 -24.01 2.12
C ASP A 950 -28.35 -24.59 1.13
N GLU A 951 -28.64 -25.88 1.28
CA GLU A 951 -29.62 -26.64 0.49
C GLU A 951 -31.07 -26.38 0.95
#